data_AF-A0A814THX2-F1
#
_entry.id   AF-A0A814THX2-F1
#
_cell.length_a   1.000
_cell.length_b   1.000
_cell.length_c   1.000
_cell.angle_alpha   90.00
_cell.angle_beta   90.00
_cell.angle_gamma   90.00
#
_symmetry.space_group_name_H-M   'P 1'
#
loop_
_entity.id
_entity.type
_entity.pdbx_description
1 polymer ?
#
loop_
_entity_poly.entity_id
_entity_poly.type
_entity_poly.pdbx_seq_one_letter_code
_entity_poly.pdbx_strand_id
1 'polypeptide(L)'
;MWNRAIQFLVHLFGWSSFFVMDHIGNFSNAWQQFIRDPHVAHAAYSITILDSRTGSILFEHAKDLGLAPASSLKTITAAAALHYLGSDYTYETLLQYSGTIDTVTGFLDGYIYIIGSGDPSLGSWRYNETTTADFIIKKWIEAIKQAGIRKCRGIIGDTSRWNNTKTILIDGWTWNDIGQWYGTGHSALNWRENEFTIEVQPGSSANVSARLITIKNSPPRLKIINELITSSSDGEASLYFSLDGSNVSYLRGVVPLHAPSNFNLRCAVPDSALYVADELTQALRLNGIEVEQDATVESNEKENLTLLDVHRSPPLSQLLEQFLRISINMYGEVLVKTIAHQTGQSSLFDAPLKILPSYINQLLTNNNSLEAVAITDGSGLSRSNRLSTYILAQILFTLQKQPWFDDVFYEAFPTINGIRMKSGTLLNTIAYAGYIKENSFVFSFMINNYYGETAPDMRKKVWNMLDTLKITRILGRKLSPTEQVTGIYAPVAPITLEGFARSTVNIPDDATHFCWLYPPKLTSNDDDVTSNNSDESNLCKIGGFAYFNTTDNNIDKLRLIRVNSLIVPANNGLTFEGPYPWKKEFTDRLWTQNRFQSVTLPCLLEKGARYFAFINPYESLSSENGQSSWIPSSHGAFVYLFNEDHSPHVFDCYFSVADNCLGVSPSDEK
;
A
#
# COMPACT_ATOMS: atom_id res chain seq x y z
N MET A 1 -35.35 23.28 42.69
CA MET A 1 -35.92 23.29 41.31
C MET A 1 -35.08 24.28 40.52
N TRP A 2 -34.11 23.94 39.67
CA TRP A 2 -34.02 22.88 38.66
C TRP A 2 -32.58 22.34 38.60
N ASN A 3 -32.42 21.02 38.74
CA ASN A 3 -31.21 20.30 38.31
C ASN A 3 -31.21 20.26 36.77
N ARG A 4 -30.24 20.89 36.11
CA ARG A 4 -29.95 20.65 34.69
C ARG A 4 -28.63 19.90 34.58
N ALA A 5 -28.68 18.60 34.87
CA ALA A 5 -27.76 17.65 34.28
C ALA A 5 -28.32 17.33 32.88
N ILE A 6 -27.81 18.02 31.86
CA ILE A 6 -28.10 17.67 30.47
C ILE A 6 -27.17 16.50 30.12
N GLN A 7 -27.70 15.29 30.24
CA GLN A 7 -27.15 14.12 29.56
C GLN A 7 -27.33 14.34 28.05
N PHE A 8 -26.24 14.32 27.30
CA PHE A 8 -26.32 14.27 25.84
C PHE A 8 -26.72 12.85 25.42
N LEU A 9 -28.02 12.59 25.40
CA LEU A 9 -28.64 11.44 24.75
C LEU A 9 -28.56 11.65 23.24
N VAL A 10 -27.60 11.01 22.59
CA VAL A 10 -27.64 10.78 21.14
C VAL A 10 -28.73 9.74 20.88
N HIS A 11 -29.99 10.19 20.76
CA HIS A 11 -31.06 9.37 20.23
C HIS A 11 -31.17 9.53 18.72
N LEU A 12 -30.54 8.57 18.05
CA LEU A 12 -30.91 8.05 16.74
C LEU A 12 -32.40 7.66 16.74
N PHE A 13 -33.21 8.40 15.99
CA PHE A 13 -34.37 7.82 15.31
C PHE A 13 -34.48 8.44 13.91
N GLY A 14 -34.28 7.58 12.91
CA GLY A 14 -34.25 7.91 11.49
C GLY A 14 -32.86 8.29 11.01
N TRP A 15 -32.50 7.89 9.79
CA TRP A 15 -31.25 8.17 9.08
C TRP A 15 -30.09 7.21 9.38
N SER A 16 -30.23 6.00 8.83
CA SER A 16 -29.15 5.05 8.56
C SER A 16 -28.14 5.56 7.49
N SER A 17 -27.70 6.83 7.55
CA SER A 17 -26.91 7.45 6.47
C SER A 17 -25.80 8.42 6.92
N PHE A 18 -25.62 8.71 8.20
CA PHE A 18 -24.74 9.82 8.63
C PHE A 18 -23.27 9.48 8.94
N PHE A 19 -22.87 8.21 9.02
CA PHE A 19 -21.44 7.86 9.25
C PHE A 19 -20.58 7.80 7.99
N VAL A 20 -21.18 7.80 6.78
CA VAL A 20 -20.42 7.83 5.51
C VAL A 20 -19.97 9.25 5.13
N MET A 21 -20.56 10.29 5.74
CA MET A 21 -20.42 11.67 5.24
C MET A 21 -19.12 12.41 5.62
N ASP A 22 -18.31 11.94 6.57
CA ASP A 22 -17.07 12.67 6.92
C ASP A 22 -15.86 12.21 6.09
N HIS A 23 -15.73 10.92 5.77
CA HIS A 23 -14.60 10.41 4.97
C HIS A 23 -14.56 10.98 3.55
N ILE A 24 -15.71 11.01 2.86
CA ILE A 24 -15.77 11.54 1.50
C ILE A 24 -15.59 13.06 1.48
N GLY A 25 -16.05 13.77 2.52
CA GLY A 25 -15.78 15.20 2.69
C GLY A 25 -14.29 15.50 2.88
N ASN A 26 -13.63 14.78 3.81
CA ASN A 26 -12.19 14.89 4.06
C ASN A 26 -11.36 14.50 2.82
N PHE A 27 -11.76 13.43 2.13
CA PHE A 27 -11.16 13.04 0.86
C PHE A 27 -11.32 14.10 -0.21
N SER A 28 -12.51 14.72 -0.32
CA SER A 28 -12.74 15.80 -1.27
C SER A 28 -11.80 16.98 -1.02
N ASN A 29 -11.56 17.34 0.24
CA ASN A 29 -10.60 18.39 0.60
C ASN A 29 -9.16 18.01 0.25
N ALA A 30 -8.73 16.77 0.58
CA ALA A 30 -7.41 16.28 0.24
C ALA A 30 -7.20 16.18 -1.28
N TRP A 31 -8.22 15.77 -2.03
CA TRP A 31 -8.23 15.78 -3.48
C TRP A 31 -8.01 17.19 -4.04
N GLN A 32 -8.72 18.20 -3.51
CA GLN A 32 -8.54 19.59 -3.93
C GLN A 32 -7.11 20.12 -3.66
N GLN A 33 -6.47 19.66 -2.59
CA GLN A 33 -5.06 19.97 -2.32
C GLN A 33 -4.14 19.25 -3.31
N PHE A 34 -4.38 17.96 -3.56
CA PHE A 34 -3.58 17.15 -4.49
C PHE A 34 -3.57 17.75 -5.91
N ILE A 35 -4.72 18.13 -6.45
CA ILE A 35 -4.80 18.68 -7.83
C ILE A 35 -4.22 20.09 -7.98
N ARG A 36 -3.95 20.79 -6.87
CA ARG A 36 -3.25 22.09 -6.87
C ARG A 36 -1.73 21.95 -6.81
N ASP A 37 -1.24 20.72 -6.61
CA ASP A 37 0.18 20.47 -6.57
C ASP A 37 0.82 20.77 -7.94
N PRO A 38 1.89 21.58 -7.99
CA PRO A 38 2.51 21.94 -9.26
C PRO A 38 3.00 20.72 -10.05
N HIS A 39 3.40 19.64 -9.38
CA HIS A 39 3.93 18.42 -10.02
C HIS A 39 2.87 17.61 -10.78
N VAL A 40 1.59 17.91 -10.58
CA VAL A 40 0.47 17.26 -11.29
C VAL A 40 -0.25 18.20 -12.26
N ALA A 41 0.23 19.44 -12.44
CA ALA A 41 -0.44 20.47 -13.26
C ALA A 41 -0.64 20.07 -14.73
N HIS A 42 0.20 19.16 -15.25
CA HIS A 42 0.15 18.62 -16.61
C HIS A 42 -0.11 17.11 -16.66
N ALA A 43 -0.44 16.53 -15.51
CA ALA A 43 -0.77 15.12 -15.39
C ALA A 43 -2.24 14.89 -15.76
N ALA A 44 -2.53 13.70 -16.29
CA ALA A 44 -3.89 13.20 -16.36
C ALA A 44 -4.14 12.32 -15.14
N TYR A 45 -5.12 12.67 -14.32
CA TYR A 45 -5.50 11.92 -13.13
C TYR A 45 -6.97 11.55 -13.16
N SER A 46 -7.27 10.37 -12.64
CA SER A 46 -8.62 9.81 -12.59
C SER A 46 -8.78 9.06 -11.27
N ILE A 47 -9.97 9.14 -10.68
CA ILE A 47 -10.32 8.35 -9.51
C ILE A 47 -11.81 7.99 -9.53
N THR A 48 -12.10 6.79 -9.07
CA THR A 48 -13.46 6.32 -8.76
C THR A 48 -13.44 5.66 -7.39
N ILE A 49 -14.36 6.04 -6.52
CA ILE A 49 -14.65 5.41 -5.23
C ILE A 49 -16.10 4.97 -5.25
N LEU A 50 -16.36 3.69 -5.03
CA LEU A 50 -17.70 3.11 -4.93
C LEU A 50 -17.96 2.62 -3.51
N ASP A 51 -19.23 2.66 -3.09
CA ASP A 51 -19.69 1.90 -1.94
C ASP A 51 -19.62 0.41 -2.28
N SER A 52 -18.79 -0.35 -1.57
CA SER A 52 -18.54 -1.76 -1.86
C SER A 52 -19.76 -2.66 -1.60
N ARG A 53 -20.81 -2.17 -0.94
CA ARG A 53 -22.06 -2.89 -0.68
C ARG A 53 -23.08 -2.66 -1.79
N THR A 54 -23.18 -1.43 -2.29
CA THR A 54 -24.24 -1.04 -3.23
C THR A 54 -23.75 -0.84 -4.67
N GLY A 55 -22.45 -0.60 -4.87
CA GLY A 55 -21.87 -0.23 -6.15
C GLY A 55 -22.08 1.23 -6.55
N SER A 56 -22.72 2.03 -5.69
CA SER A 56 -22.98 3.45 -5.93
C SER A 56 -21.68 4.25 -5.90
N ILE A 57 -21.54 5.22 -6.80
CA ILE A 57 -20.38 6.12 -6.81
C ILE A 57 -20.48 7.07 -5.61
N LEU A 58 -19.42 7.11 -4.81
CA LEU A 58 -19.26 8.00 -3.65
C LEU A 58 -18.40 9.22 -3.98
N PHE A 59 -17.40 9.03 -4.83
CA PHE A 59 -16.54 10.09 -5.34
C PHE A 59 -16.01 9.72 -6.73
N GLU A 60 -15.91 10.70 -7.62
CA GLU A 60 -15.36 10.51 -8.95
C GLU A 60 -14.61 11.75 -9.44
N HIS A 61 -13.57 11.52 -10.25
CA HIS A 61 -12.98 12.53 -11.11
C HIS A 61 -12.48 11.88 -12.39
N ALA A 62 -12.85 12.43 -13.55
CA ALA A 62 -12.47 11.91 -14.88
C ALA A 62 -12.61 10.38 -14.97
N LYS A 63 -13.68 9.81 -14.40
CA LYS A 63 -13.80 8.38 -14.13
C LYS A 63 -13.78 7.49 -15.38
N ASP A 64 -14.20 8.05 -16.52
CA ASP A 64 -14.28 7.38 -17.81
C ASP A 64 -13.04 7.62 -18.70
N LEU A 65 -12.07 8.42 -18.23
CA LEU A 65 -10.83 8.68 -18.95
C LEU A 65 -9.96 7.41 -18.96
N GLY A 66 -9.66 6.90 -20.16
CA GLY A 66 -8.74 5.78 -20.33
C GLY A 66 -7.30 6.19 -20.06
N LEU A 67 -6.70 5.64 -19.01
CA LEU A 67 -5.32 5.89 -18.61
C LEU A 67 -4.52 4.59 -18.59
N ALA A 68 -3.19 4.68 -18.60
CA ALA A 68 -2.33 3.52 -18.41
C ALA A 68 -2.51 3.00 -16.97
N PRO A 69 -3.04 1.77 -16.79
CA PRO A 69 -3.32 1.23 -15.46
C PRO A 69 -2.04 0.75 -14.74
N ALA A 70 -0.93 0.65 -15.45
CA ALA A 70 0.28 -0.04 -14.98
C ALA A 70 -0.10 -1.42 -14.39
N SER A 71 0.63 -1.88 -13.37
CA SER A 71 0.37 -3.18 -12.72
C SER A 71 -0.96 -3.29 -11.95
N SER A 72 -1.81 -2.25 -11.90
CA SER A 72 -3.18 -2.44 -11.39
C SER A 72 -4.01 -3.34 -12.32
N LEU A 73 -3.63 -3.45 -13.61
CA LEU A 73 -4.21 -4.39 -14.59
C LEU A 73 -4.14 -5.85 -14.12
N LYS A 74 -3.11 -6.22 -13.34
CA LYS A 74 -2.94 -7.58 -12.81
C LYS A 74 -4.13 -8.06 -12.00
N THR A 75 -4.92 -7.15 -11.42
CA THR A 75 -6.16 -7.51 -10.72
C THR A 75 -7.19 -8.14 -11.66
N ILE A 76 -7.30 -7.65 -12.89
CA ILE A 76 -8.17 -8.24 -13.93
C ILE A 76 -7.59 -9.58 -14.40
N THR A 77 -6.27 -9.63 -14.64
CA THR A 77 -5.60 -10.87 -15.06
C THR A 77 -5.73 -11.99 -14.03
N ALA A 78 -5.56 -11.68 -12.73
CA ALA A 78 -5.73 -12.63 -11.64
C ALA A 78 -7.18 -13.13 -11.56
N ALA A 79 -8.15 -12.24 -11.70
CA ALA A 79 -9.56 -12.60 -11.71
C ALA A 79 -9.94 -13.49 -12.91
N ALA A 80 -9.42 -13.17 -14.09
CA ALA A 80 -9.60 -13.99 -15.29
C ALA A 80 -9.00 -15.40 -15.08
N ALA A 81 -7.78 -15.49 -14.53
CA ALA A 81 -7.16 -16.77 -14.23
C ALA A 81 -8.00 -17.62 -13.26
N LEU A 82 -8.53 -17.02 -12.18
CA LEU A 82 -9.42 -17.72 -11.26
C LEU A 82 -10.72 -18.18 -11.92
N HIS A 83 -11.28 -17.35 -12.81
CA HIS A 83 -12.50 -17.69 -13.53
C HIS A 83 -12.32 -18.86 -14.49
N TYR A 84 -11.25 -18.86 -15.29
CA TYR A 84 -11.06 -19.85 -16.37
C TYR A 84 -10.33 -21.11 -15.93
N LEU A 85 -9.40 -21.02 -14.97
CA LEU A 85 -8.54 -22.14 -14.57
C LEU A 85 -8.96 -22.77 -13.24
N GLY A 86 -9.54 -21.98 -12.33
CA GLY A 86 -9.81 -22.41 -10.95
C GLY A 86 -8.60 -22.24 -10.02
N SER A 87 -8.86 -22.05 -8.73
CA SER A 87 -7.82 -21.74 -7.72
C SER A 87 -6.85 -22.88 -7.43
N ASP A 88 -7.24 -24.12 -7.74
CA ASP A 88 -6.49 -25.35 -7.55
C ASP A 88 -5.70 -25.78 -8.79
N TYR A 89 -5.79 -25.05 -9.90
CA TYR A 89 -5.03 -25.33 -11.11
C TYR A 89 -3.53 -25.41 -10.83
N THR A 90 -2.89 -26.47 -11.31
CA THR A 90 -1.43 -26.66 -11.28
C THR A 90 -0.90 -26.84 -12.69
N TYR A 91 0.23 -26.23 -12.99
CA TYR A 91 0.97 -26.51 -14.22
C TYR A 91 1.69 -27.85 -14.11
N GLU A 92 1.90 -28.50 -15.25
CA GLU A 92 2.71 -29.71 -15.36
C GLU A 92 3.93 -29.49 -16.24
N THR A 93 5.10 -29.87 -15.74
CA THR A 93 6.33 -29.98 -16.53
C THR A 93 6.71 -31.46 -16.60
N LEU A 94 6.80 -31.98 -17.83
CA LEU A 94 7.08 -33.40 -18.07
C LEU A 94 8.56 -33.60 -18.38
N LEU A 95 9.16 -34.61 -17.76
CA LEU A 95 10.45 -35.16 -18.19
C LEU A 95 10.17 -36.48 -18.92
N GLN A 96 10.56 -36.57 -20.18
CA GLN A 96 10.32 -37.75 -21.02
C GLN A 96 11.57 -38.11 -21.83
N TYR A 97 11.63 -39.28 -22.43
CA TYR A 97 12.65 -39.62 -23.41
C TYR A 97 12.07 -40.27 -24.67
N SER A 98 12.73 -40.09 -25.81
CA SER A 98 12.46 -40.84 -27.05
C SER A 98 13.44 -41.99 -27.24
N GLY A 99 13.10 -42.94 -28.11
CA GLY A 99 13.99 -44.04 -28.47
C GLY A 99 14.02 -45.17 -27.43
N THR A 100 15.10 -45.95 -27.43
CA THR A 100 15.24 -47.16 -26.61
C THR A 100 16.49 -47.14 -25.76
N ILE A 101 16.41 -47.74 -24.58
CA ILE A 101 17.54 -47.88 -23.65
C ILE A 101 18.17 -49.27 -23.85
N ASP A 102 19.45 -49.33 -24.15
CA ASP A 102 20.22 -50.56 -24.06
C ASP A 102 20.42 -50.92 -22.58
N THR A 103 19.76 -51.99 -22.14
CA THR A 103 19.77 -52.42 -20.74
C THR A 103 21.14 -52.91 -20.23
N VAL A 104 22.10 -53.20 -21.12
CA VAL A 104 23.45 -53.63 -20.75
C VAL A 104 24.36 -52.42 -20.58
N THR A 105 24.34 -51.48 -21.53
CA THR A 105 25.23 -50.32 -21.51
C THR A 105 24.64 -49.10 -20.81
N GLY A 106 23.32 -49.04 -20.65
CA GLY A 106 22.58 -47.88 -20.18
C GLY A 106 22.53 -46.74 -21.22
N PHE A 107 22.87 -47.01 -22.48
CA PHE A 107 22.79 -46.02 -23.55
C PHE A 107 21.34 -45.83 -24.00
N LEU A 108 20.84 -44.61 -23.87
CA LEU A 108 19.61 -44.15 -24.48
C LEU A 108 19.91 -43.70 -25.91
N ASP A 109 19.48 -44.48 -26.90
CA ASP A 109 19.53 -44.10 -28.31
C ASP A 109 18.38 -43.14 -28.65
N GLY A 110 18.47 -41.93 -28.09
CA GLY A 110 17.44 -40.91 -28.18
C GLY A 110 17.74 -39.71 -27.29
N TYR A 111 16.75 -38.83 -27.16
CA TYR A 111 16.87 -37.59 -26.41
C TYR A 111 15.97 -37.58 -25.18
N ILE A 112 16.37 -36.83 -24.17
CA ILE A 112 15.53 -36.51 -23.03
C ILE A 112 14.89 -35.14 -23.26
N TYR A 113 13.57 -35.06 -23.10
CA TYR A 113 12.74 -33.90 -23.32
C TYR A 113 12.26 -33.32 -21.99
N ILE A 114 12.38 -32.01 -21.83
CA ILE A 114 11.74 -31.23 -20.77
C ILE A 114 10.59 -30.47 -21.44
N ILE A 115 9.35 -30.87 -21.19
CA ILE A 115 8.16 -30.31 -21.87
C ILE A 115 7.37 -29.48 -20.89
N GLY A 116 7.40 -28.16 -21.06
CA GLY A 116 6.69 -27.22 -20.20
C GLY A 116 5.25 -26.93 -20.67
N SER A 117 4.36 -26.63 -19.73
CA SER A 117 2.98 -26.15 -19.98
C SER A 117 2.75 -24.67 -19.69
N GLY A 118 3.83 -23.93 -19.39
CA GLY A 118 3.80 -22.52 -19.00
C GLY A 118 4.14 -22.27 -17.54
N ASP A 119 4.48 -23.28 -16.73
CA ASP A 119 4.75 -23.13 -15.30
C ASP A 119 5.69 -21.94 -14.99
N PRO A 120 5.20 -20.84 -14.40
CA PRO A 120 6.02 -19.66 -14.14
C PRO A 120 6.85 -19.79 -12.84
N SER A 121 6.64 -20.87 -12.08
CA SER A 121 7.29 -21.15 -10.80
C SER A 121 8.42 -22.18 -10.89
N LEU A 122 8.61 -22.82 -12.05
CA LEU A 122 9.63 -23.85 -12.24
C LEU A 122 11.04 -23.31 -11.94
N GLY A 123 11.70 -23.88 -10.95
CA GLY A 123 13.02 -23.44 -10.50
C GLY A 123 13.01 -22.17 -9.64
N SER A 124 11.85 -21.62 -9.29
CA SER A 124 11.73 -20.40 -8.47
C SER A 124 12.12 -20.66 -7.01
N TRP A 125 12.79 -19.66 -6.44
CA TRP A 125 13.18 -19.61 -5.03
C TRP A 125 12.07 -19.05 -4.11
N ARG A 126 10.90 -18.66 -4.65
CA ARG A 126 9.84 -17.99 -3.87
C ARG A 126 8.89 -18.93 -3.16
N TYR A 127 8.83 -20.19 -3.59
CA TYR A 127 7.88 -21.16 -3.05
C TYR A 127 8.60 -22.17 -2.16
N ASN A 128 7.92 -23.30 -1.90
CA ASN A 128 8.48 -24.38 -1.12
C ASN A 128 9.80 -24.91 -1.72
N GLU A 129 10.57 -25.63 -0.92
CA GLU A 129 11.83 -26.21 -1.37
C GLU A 129 11.67 -27.13 -2.60
N THR A 130 10.45 -27.66 -2.82
CA THR A 130 10.15 -28.57 -3.94
C THR A 130 10.00 -27.90 -5.32
N THR A 131 9.98 -26.56 -5.40
CA THR A 131 10.04 -25.82 -6.68
C THR A 131 11.43 -25.31 -7.01
N THR A 132 12.39 -25.44 -6.09
CA THR A 132 13.74 -24.88 -6.29
C THR A 132 14.47 -25.60 -7.42
N ALA A 133 15.35 -24.88 -8.11
CA ALA A 133 16.14 -25.44 -9.20
C ALA A 133 16.91 -26.69 -8.77
N ASP A 134 17.60 -26.63 -7.62
CA ASP A 134 18.39 -27.74 -7.10
C ASP A 134 17.52 -28.98 -6.83
N PHE A 135 16.32 -28.80 -6.25
CA PHE A 135 15.38 -29.90 -6.03
C PHE A 135 14.93 -30.53 -7.35
N ILE A 136 14.50 -29.71 -8.31
CA ILE A 136 13.99 -30.20 -9.59
C ILE A 136 15.08 -30.94 -10.37
N ILE A 137 16.27 -30.35 -10.48
CA ILE A 137 17.41 -30.96 -11.17
C ILE A 137 17.80 -32.27 -10.51
N LYS A 138 17.89 -32.32 -9.17
CA LYS A 138 18.18 -33.56 -8.43
C LYS A 138 17.13 -34.64 -8.70
N LYS A 139 15.84 -34.28 -8.60
CA LYS A 139 14.71 -35.19 -8.87
C LYS A 139 14.78 -35.77 -10.28
N TRP A 140 15.07 -34.94 -11.28
CA TRP A 140 15.20 -35.38 -12.67
C TRP A 140 16.41 -36.28 -12.90
N ILE A 141 17.56 -35.99 -12.30
CA ILE A 141 18.73 -36.87 -12.35
C ILE A 141 18.40 -38.24 -11.74
N GLU A 142 17.69 -38.27 -10.61
CA GLU A 142 17.26 -39.52 -9.98
C GLU A 142 16.32 -40.33 -10.88
N ALA A 143 15.32 -39.69 -11.49
CA ALA A 143 14.40 -40.33 -12.43
C ALA A 143 15.14 -40.92 -13.66
N ILE A 144 16.10 -40.18 -14.23
CA ILE A 144 16.94 -40.63 -15.34
C ILE A 144 17.79 -41.84 -14.92
N LYS A 145 18.41 -41.80 -13.74
CA LYS A 145 19.20 -42.93 -13.21
C LYS A 145 18.35 -44.17 -12.97
N GLN A 146 17.13 -44.01 -12.45
CA GLN A 146 16.19 -45.09 -12.17
C GLN A 146 15.68 -45.77 -13.44
N ALA A 147 15.54 -45.02 -14.54
CA ALA A 147 15.25 -45.59 -15.86
C ALA A 147 16.41 -46.41 -16.45
N GLY A 148 17.57 -46.45 -15.78
CA GLY A 148 18.74 -47.19 -16.25
C GLY A 148 19.63 -46.40 -17.21
N ILE A 149 19.32 -45.13 -17.46
CA ILE A 149 20.10 -44.28 -18.38
C ILE A 149 21.44 -43.93 -17.73
N ARG A 150 22.52 -44.15 -18.48
CA ARG A 150 23.91 -43.81 -18.14
C ARG A 150 24.56 -42.93 -19.21
N LYS A 151 24.03 -42.97 -20.42
CA LYS A 151 24.44 -42.14 -21.55
C LYS A 151 23.24 -41.80 -22.42
N CYS A 152 23.17 -40.60 -22.98
CA CYS A 152 22.11 -40.20 -23.93
C CYS A 152 22.66 -39.25 -25.01
N ARG A 153 21.92 -39.09 -26.12
CA ARG A 153 22.33 -38.19 -27.21
C ARG A 153 22.35 -36.73 -26.76
N GLY A 154 21.31 -36.27 -26.06
CA GLY A 154 21.19 -34.87 -25.67
C GLY A 154 19.91 -34.57 -24.88
N ILE A 155 19.81 -33.34 -24.38
CA ILE A 155 18.63 -32.82 -23.68
C ILE A 155 17.96 -31.74 -24.53
N ILE A 156 16.63 -31.79 -24.62
CA ILE A 156 15.81 -30.86 -25.39
C ILE A 156 14.84 -30.11 -24.47
N GLY A 157 14.91 -28.78 -24.49
CA GLY A 157 13.90 -27.90 -23.90
C GLY A 157 12.75 -27.70 -24.87
N ASP A 158 11.62 -28.37 -24.64
CA ASP A 158 10.52 -28.45 -25.59
C ASP A 158 9.42 -27.42 -25.26
N THR A 159 9.19 -26.52 -26.21
CA THR A 159 8.19 -25.45 -26.13
C THR A 159 7.00 -25.65 -27.09
N SER A 160 6.87 -26.84 -27.68
CA SER A 160 5.89 -27.12 -28.74
C SER A 160 4.43 -27.03 -28.28
N ARG A 161 4.16 -27.18 -26.97
CA ARG A 161 2.82 -26.94 -26.41
C ARG A 161 2.33 -25.52 -26.73
N TRP A 162 3.25 -24.57 -26.87
CA TRP A 162 2.97 -23.19 -27.25
C TRP A 162 3.52 -22.85 -28.64
N ASN A 163 3.45 -23.79 -29.59
CA ASN A 163 3.84 -23.62 -31.00
C ASN A 163 5.32 -23.25 -31.23
N ASN A 164 6.23 -23.70 -30.37
CA ASN A 164 7.68 -23.47 -30.50
C ASN A 164 8.06 -21.97 -30.58
N THR A 165 7.22 -21.08 -30.08
CA THR A 165 7.58 -19.66 -30.02
C THR A 165 8.67 -19.49 -28.96
N LYS A 166 9.89 -19.15 -29.41
CA LYS A 166 10.96 -18.67 -28.52
C LYS A 166 10.47 -17.45 -27.74
N THR A 167 11.10 -17.17 -26.59
CA THR A 167 10.79 -16.06 -25.66
C THR A 167 10.07 -14.91 -26.36
N ILE A 168 8.76 -14.81 -26.15
CA ILE A 168 7.91 -13.90 -26.93
C ILE A 168 8.10 -12.49 -26.38
N LEU A 169 8.64 -11.60 -27.20
CA LEU A 169 8.58 -10.16 -26.94
C LEU A 169 7.13 -9.69 -27.09
N ILE A 170 6.71 -8.77 -26.21
CA ILE A 170 5.32 -8.32 -26.12
C ILE A 170 5.20 -6.94 -26.72
N ASP A 171 4.22 -6.78 -27.61
CA ASP A 171 3.92 -5.50 -28.24
C ASP A 171 3.56 -4.44 -27.17
N GLY A 172 4.22 -3.28 -27.29
CA GLY A 172 4.03 -2.14 -26.37
C GLY A 172 5.01 -2.09 -25.19
N TRP A 173 5.88 -3.10 -25.02
CA TRP A 173 7.03 -3.01 -24.11
C TRP A 173 8.15 -2.19 -24.76
N THR A 174 8.87 -1.39 -23.98
CA THR A 174 9.99 -0.63 -24.53
C THR A 174 11.26 -1.48 -24.53
N TRP A 175 12.17 -1.17 -25.46
CA TRP A 175 13.44 -1.89 -25.57
C TRP A 175 14.24 -1.91 -24.26
N ASN A 176 14.17 -0.82 -23.49
CA ASN A 176 14.84 -0.72 -22.19
C ASN A 176 14.26 -1.67 -21.13
N ASP A 177 13.00 -2.09 -21.28
CA ASP A 177 12.34 -2.98 -20.32
C ASP A 177 12.78 -4.44 -20.52
N ILE A 178 12.99 -4.87 -21.77
CA ILE A 178 13.09 -6.29 -22.18
C ILE A 178 14.30 -7.03 -21.59
N GLY A 179 15.42 -6.34 -21.35
CA GLY A 179 16.60 -6.97 -20.73
C GLY A 179 16.55 -7.00 -19.21
N GLN A 180 15.53 -6.41 -18.60
CA GLN A 180 15.40 -6.25 -17.16
C GLN A 180 14.54 -7.38 -16.56
N TRP A 181 14.77 -7.69 -15.28
CA TRP A 181 14.03 -8.74 -14.58
C TRP A 181 12.49 -8.58 -14.58
N TYR A 182 11.99 -7.35 -14.71
CA TYR A 182 10.56 -7.09 -14.81
C TYR A 182 10.04 -7.15 -16.26
N GLY A 183 10.92 -7.12 -17.26
CA GLY A 183 10.55 -7.25 -18.67
C GLY A 183 11.01 -8.59 -19.25
N THR A 184 11.08 -9.63 -18.40
CA THR A 184 11.36 -10.99 -18.87
C THR A 184 10.25 -11.44 -19.82
N GLY A 185 10.63 -11.99 -20.97
CA GLY A 185 9.67 -12.68 -21.81
C GLY A 185 9.22 -13.99 -21.16
N HIS A 186 8.28 -14.67 -21.80
CA HIS A 186 7.70 -15.94 -21.33
C HIS A 186 7.83 -17.01 -22.40
N SER A 187 7.75 -18.26 -21.94
CA SER A 187 7.86 -19.48 -22.73
C SER A 187 6.87 -20.54 -22.20
N ALA A 188 6.60 -21.58 -23.00
CA ALA A 188 5.97 -22.80 -22.48
C ALA A 188 6.84 -23.47 -21.40
N LEU A 189 8.16 -23.27 -21.47
CA LEU A 189 9.11 -23.78 -20.48
C LEU A 189 9.89 -22.60 -19.90
N ASN A 190 9.42 -22.11 -18.76
CA ASN A 190 10.08 -21.06 -17.99
C ASN A 190 11.03 -21.68 -16.97
N TRP A 191 12.04 -20.94 -16.54
CA TRP A 191 13.01 -21.42 -15.56
C TRP A 191 13.54 -20.28 -14.71
N ARG A 192 13.50 -20.44 -13.37
CA ARG A 192 13.98 -19.44 -12.40
C ARG A 192 13.38 -18.04 -12.64
N GLU A 193 12.07 -17.99 -12.89
CA GLU A 193 11.32 -16.76 -13.25
C GLU A 193 11.86 -16.03 -14.50
N ASN A 194 12.60 -16.75 -15.36
CA ASN A 194 13.31 -16.25 -16.53
C ASN A 194 14.30 -15.14 -16.18
N GLU A 195 14.95 -15.24 -15.02
CA GLU A 195 15.85 -14.23 -14.51
C GLU A 195 17.22 -14.81 -14.12
N PHE A 196 18.26 -14.00 -14.29
CA PHE A 196 19.59 -14.22 -13.72
C PHE A 196 20.15 -12.92 -13.12
N THR A 197 21.27 -13.00 -12.41
CA THR A 197 21.86 -11.82 -11.73
C THR A 197 23.30 -11.59 -12.16
N ILE A 198 23.62 -10.35 -12.49
CA ILE A 198 24.99 -9.87 -12.73
C ILE A 198 25.43 -9.05 -11.52
N GLU A 199 26.55 -9.43 -10.91
CA GLU A 199 27.20 -8.62 -9.88
C GLU A 199 28.20 -7.68 -10.54
N VAL A 200 28.09 -6.39 -10.23
CA VAL A 200 29.00 -5.35 -10.70
C VAL A 200 29.56 -4.56 -9.53
N GLN A 201 30.76 -4.03 -9.73
CA GLN A 201 31.44 -3.16 -8.79
C GLN A 201 31.55 -1.75 -9.38
N PRO A 202 31.17 -0.69 -8.65
CA PRO A 202 31.42 0.68 -9.08
C PRO A 202 32.93 0.91 -9.30
N GLY A 203 33.25 1.75 -10.28
CA GLY A 203 34.58 2.30 -10.49
C GLY A 203 35.01 3.20 -9.33
N SER A 204 36.30 3.52 -9.28
CA SER A 204 36.90 4.28 -8.16
C SER A 204 36.45 5.75 -8.07
N SER A 205 35.90 6.32 -9.15
CA SER A 205 35.36 7.68 -9.20
C SER A 205 34.33 7.82 -10.33
N ALA A 206 33.65 8.95 -10.38
CA ALA A 206 32.71 9.25 -11.46
C ALA A 206 33.37 9.19 -12.85
N ASN A 207 32.63 8.71 -13.84
CA ASN A 207 33.04 8.45 -15.22
C ASN A 207 34.10 7.33 -15.39
N VAL A 208 34.46 6.62 -14.33
CA VAL A 208 35.26 5.37 -14.43
C VAL A 208 34.31 4.20 -14.67
N SER A 209 34.69 3.28 -15.57
CA SER A 209 33.89 2.10 -15.88
C SER A 209 33.60 1.25 -14.64
N ALA A 210 32.35 0.82 -14.48
CA ALA A 210 31.99 -0.19 -13.49
C ALA A 210 32.45 -1.57 -14.00
N ARG A 211 32.87 -2.45 -13.08
CA ARG A 211 33.42 -3.76 -13.42
C ARG A 211 32.39 -4.87 -13.22
N LEU A 212 32.18 -5.71 -14.23
CA LEU A 212 31.47 -6.98 -14.06
C LEU A 212 32.32 -7.94 -13.21
N ILE A 213 31.78 -8.40 -12.09
CA ILE A 213 32.45 -9.29 -11.14
C ILE A 213 32.10 -10.75 -11.40
N THR A 214 30.80 -11.07 -11.45
CA THR A 214 30.33 -12.42 -11.71
C THR A 214 28.90 -12.42 -12.27
N ILE A 215 28.51 -13.54 -12.86
CA ILE A 215 27.15 -13.81 -13.31
C ILE A 215 26.65 -15.01 -12.50
N LYS A 216 25.68 -14.78 -11.62
CA LYS A 216 24.98 -15.83 -10.90
C LYS A 216 23.90 -16.43 -11.79
N ASN A 217 23.80 -17.75 -11.81
CA ASN A 217 22.82 -18.47 -12.63
C ASN A 217 22.99 -18.10 -14.11
N SER A 218 24.23 -18.18 -14.62
CA SER A 218 24.57 -17.72 -15.96
C SER A 218 23.80 -18.48 -17.04
N PRO A 219 22.99 -17.80 -17.88
CA PRO A 219 22.35 -18.43 -19.02
C PRO A 219 23.38 -18.95 -20.03
N PRO A 220 23.07 -20.04 -20.76
CA PRO A 220 24.00 -20.60 -21.73
C PRO A 220 24.19 -19.67 -22.91
N ARG A 221 25.41 -19.69 -23.48
CA ARG A 221 25.78 -19.00 -24.73
C ARG A 221 25.67 -17.47 -24.70
N LEU A 222 25.35 -16.85 -23.57
CA LEU A 222 25.26 -15.40 -23.40
C LEU A 222 26.65 -14.76 -23.42
N LYS A 223 26.85 -13.75 -24.29
CA LYS A 223 28.06 -12.93 -24.33
C LYS A 223 27.72 -11.51 -23.89
N ILE A 224 28.34 -11.04 -22.81
CA ILE A 224 28.08 -9.70 -22.27
C ILE A 224 29.22 -8.75 -22.63
N ILE A 225 28.88 -7.63 -23.24
CA ILE A 225 29.76 -6.47 -23.45
C ILE A 225 29.43 -5.45 -22.36
N ASN A 226 30.39 -5.17 -21.48
CA ASN A 226 30.22 -4.24 -20.38
C ASN A 226 30.57 -2.81 -20.82
N GLU A 227 29.58 -1.92 -20.80
CA GLU A 227 29.70 -0.49 -21.14
C GLU A 227 29.25 0.40 -19.97
N LEU A 228 29.14 -0.16 -18.76
CA LEU A 228 28.74 0.59 -17.58
C LEU A 228 29.78 1.62 -17.15
N ILE A 229 29.30 2.78 -16.74
CA ILE A 229 30.09 3.83 -16.10
C ILE A 229 29.62 4.08 -14.67
N THR A 230 30.48 4.67 -13.86
CA THR A 230 30.15 5.04 -12.48
C THR A 230 29.69 6.50 -12.42
N SER A 231 28.63 6.81 -11.69
CA SER A 231 28.12 8.19 -11.54
C SER A 231 28.10 8.64 -10.08
N SER A 232 28.31 9.93 -9.85
CA SER A 232 28.08 10.55 -8.53
C SER A 232 26.60 10.66 -8.17
N SER A 233 25.71 10.60 -9.17
CA SER A 233 24.25 10.60 -9.00
C SER A 233 23.68 9.19 -9.07
N ASP A 234 22.45 9.04 -8.60
CA ASP A 234 21.65 7.88 -8.93
C ASP A 234 21.40 7.78 -10.44
N GLY A 235 21.15 6.57 -10.89
CA GLY A 235 20.71 6.25 -12.23
C GLY A 235 20.54 4.74 -12.40
N GLU A 236 20.23 4.33 -13.62
CA GLU A 236 19.88 2.95 -13.91
C GLU A 236 20.94 2.27 -14.79
N ALA A 237 21.25 1.03 -14.45
CA ALA A 237 22.02 0.10 -15.25
C ALA A 237 21.08 -0.98 -15.78
N SER A 238 21.20 -1.30 -17.07
CA SER A 238 20.29 -2.21 -17.76
C SER A 238 21.04 -3.14 -18.70
N LEU A 239 20.53 -4.35 -18.87
CA LEU A 239 20.95 -5.24 -19.95
C LEU A 239 20.15 -4.90 -21.21
N TYR A 240 20.82 -4.88 -22.36
CA TYR A 240 20.22 -4.69 -23.67
C TYR A 240 20.58 -5.88 -24.54
N PHE A 241 19.58 -6.60 -25.06
CA PHE A 241 19.84 -7.64 -26.05
C PHE A 241 20.34 -7.04 -27.37
N SER A 242 20.97 -7.83 -28.23
CA SER A 242 21.29 -7.38 -29.58
C SER A 242 20.09 -7.58 -30.52
N LEU A 243 19.85 -6.64 -31.44
CA LEU A 243 18.77 -6.73 -32.42
C LEU A 243 19.10 -7.62 -33.63
N ASP A 244 20.37 -7.99 -33.80
CA ASP A 244 20.86 -8.84 -34.90
C ASP A 244 20.60 -10.33 -34.67
N GLY A 245 19.94 -10.70 -33.57
CA GLY A 245 19.66 -12.08 -33.20
C GLY A 245 20.86 -12.85 -32.66
N SER A 246 22.01 -12.19 -32.46
CA SER A 246 23.14 -12.80 -31.78
C SER A 246 22.89 -12.95 -30.28
N ASN A 247 23.60 -13.88 -29.62
CA ASN A 247 23.59 -14.01 -28.16
C ASN A 247 24.45 -12.94 -27.46
N VAL A 248 24.70 -11.81 -28.11
CA VAL A 248 25.43 -10.67 -27.53
C VAL A 248 24.44 -9.78 -26.79
N SER A 249 24.84 -9.31 -25.62
CA SER A 249 24.08 -8.34 -24.82
C SER A 249 25.00 -7.27 -24.29
N TYR A 250 24.49 -6.05 -24.17
CA TYR A 250 25.22 -4.88 -23.73
C TYR A 250 24.75 -4.46 -22.36
N LEU A 251 25.67 -4.32 -21.41
CA LEU A 251 25.38 -3.80 -20.09
C LEU A 251 25.66 -2.29 -20.10
N ARG A 252 24.60 -1.47 -20.05
CA ARG A 252 24.68 -0.01 -20.25
C ARG A 252 23.99 0.76 -19.14
N GLY A 253 24.39 2.02 -19.01
CA GLY A 253 23.85 2.93 -18.00
C GLY A 253 24.88 3.22 -16.92
N VAL A 254 24.39 3.60 -15.73
CA VAL A 254 25.25 4.09 -14.66
C VAL A 254 25.09 3.25 -13.39
N VAL A 255 26.21 3.00 -12.72
CA VAL A 255 26.25 2.45 -11.35
C VAL A 255 26.59 3.59 -10.40
N PRO A 256 25.79 3.84 -9.35
CA PRO A 256 26.11 4.91 -8.39
C PRO A 256 27.43 4.64 -7.66
N LEU A 257 28.24 5.67 -7.45
CA LEU A 257 29.54 5.58 -6.78
C LEU A 257 29.41 5.05 -5.34
N HIS A 258 28.28 5.32 -4.70
CA HIS A 258 27.97 4.88 -3.33
C HIS A 258 27.35 3.46 -3.29
N ALA A 259 27.13 2.81 -4.44
CA ALA A 259 26.62 1.46 -4.48
C ALA A 259 27.64 0.48 -3.87
N PRO A 260 27.19 -0.64 -3.28
CA PRO A 260 28.11 -1.63 -2.73
C PRO A 260 28.95 -2.29 -3.83
N SER A 261 30.08 -2.89 -3.45
CA SER A 261 31.01 -3.54 -4.39
C SER A 261 30.42 -4.79 -5.09
N ASN A 262 29.31 -5.30 -4.58
CA ASN A 262 28.53 -6.40 -5.14
C ASN A 262 27.13 -5.92 -5.59
N PHE A 263 27.06 -4.78 -6.28
CA PHE A 263 25.81 -4.24 -6.79
C PHE A 263 25.15 -5.24 -7.76
N ASN A 264 23.94 -5.68 -7.42
CA ASN A 264 23.24 -6.73 -8.16
C ASN A 264 22.32 -6.12 -9.22
N LEU A 265 22.53 -6.53 -10.47
CA LEU A 265 21.65 -6.26 -11.60
C LEU A 265 20.87 -7.53 -11.91
N ARG A 266 19.54 -7.46 -11.74
CA ARG A 266 18.62 -8.55 -12.07
C ARG A 266 18.21 -8.41 -13.55
N CYS A 267 18.50 -9.41 -14.36
CA CYS A 267 18.41 -9.36 -15.81
C CYS A 267 17.55 -10.49 -16.38
N ALA A 268 16.99 -10.26 -17.56
CA ALA A 268 16.15 -11.23 -18.23
C ALA A 268 16.96 -12.31 -18.96
N VAL A 269 16.53 -13.56 -18.84
CA VAL A 269 17.08 -14.69 -19.59
C VAL A 269 16.59 -14.63 -21.05
N PRO A 270 17.49 -14.65 -22.06
CA PRO A 270 17.07 -14.61 -23.46
C PRO A 270 16.25 -15.83 -23.90
N ASP A 271 16.65 -17.04 -23.49
CA ASP A 271 15.99 -18.30 -23.83
C ASP A 271 15.94 -19.21 -22.60
N SER A 272 14.80 -19.21 -21.91
CA SER A 272 14.60 -19.97 -20.68
C SER A 272 14.47 -21.48 -20.89
N ALA A 273 13.97 -21.90 -22.06
CA ALA A 273 13.85 -23.32 -22.40
C ALA A 273 15.22 -23.94 -22.67
N LEU A 274 16.08 -23.22 -23.40
CA LEU A 274 17.47 -23.62 -23.57
C LEU A 274 18.20 -23.60 -22.23
N TYR A 275 17.91 -22.62 -21.37
CA TYR A 275 18.58 -22.50 -20.08
C TYR A 275 18.37 -23.75 -19.19
N VAL A 276 17.14 -24.19 -18.98
CA VAL A 276 16.90 -25.39 -18.15
C VAL A 276 17.47 -26.67 -18.79
N ALA A 277 17.43 -26.80 -20.11
CA ALA A 277 17.99 -27.95 -20.81
C ALA A 277 19.52 -28.01 -20.69
N ASP A 278 20.19 -26.86 -20.77
CA ASP A 278 21.63 -26.74 -20.58
C ASP A 278 22.02 -27.01 -19.11
N GLU A 279 21.27 -26.47 -18.16
CA GLU A 279 21.50 -26.71 -16.72
C GLU A 279 21.38 -28.20 -16.37
N LEU A 280 20.36 -28.90 -16.90
CA LEU A 280 20.24 -30.35 -16.73
C LEU A 280 21.37 -31.11 -17.43
N THR A 281 21.79 -30.68 -18.63
CA THR A 281 22.92 -31.29 -19.36
C THR A 281 24.20 -31.22 -18.53
N GLN A 282 24.53 -30.04 -17.99
CA GLN A 282 25.69 -29.85 -17.13
C GLN A 282 25.58 -30.69 -15.85
N ALA A 283 24.42 -30.71 -15.21
CA ALA A 283 24.20 -31.45 -13.98
C ALA A 283 24.30 -32.98 -14.19
N LEU A 284 23.84 -33.51 -15.33
CA LEU A 284 24.00 -34.92 -15.70
C LEU A 284 25.46 -35.29 -15.91
N ARG A 285 26.22 -34.48 -16.66
CA ARG A 285 27.66 -34.67 -16.88
C ARG A 285 28.42 -34.69 -15.55
N LEU A 286 28.12 -33.76 -14.64
CA LEU A 286 28.70 -33.72 -13.29
C LEU A 286 28.34 -34.94 -12.43
N ASN A 287 27.21 -35.60 -12.72
CA ASN A 287 26.71 -36.77 -12.00
C ASN A 287 27.06 -38.11 -12.68
N GLY A 288 28.01 -38.09 -13.62
CA GLY A 288 28.53 -39.29 -14.29
C GLY A 288 27.62 -39.87 -15.36
N ILE A 289 26.64 -39.11 -15.85
CA ILE A 289 25.82 -39.48 -17.01
C ILE A 289 26.38 -38.77 -18.23
N GLU A 290 26.81 -39.53 -19.24
CA GLU A 290 27.37 -38.97 -20.47
C GLU A 290 26.25 -38.39 -21.35
N VAL A 291 26.45 -37.16 -21.82
CA VAL A 291 25.52 -36.47 -22.74
C VAL A 291 26.32 -36.02 -23.95
N GLU A 292 26.08 -36.66 -25.10
CA GLU A 292 26.94 -36.52 -26.30
C GLU A 292 26.88 -35.13 -26.92
N GLN A 293 25.69 -34.55 -27.00
CA GLN A 293 25.40 -33.28 -27.65
C GLN A 293 25.07 -32.20 -26.62
N ASP A 294 25.27 -30.94 -27.00
CA ASP A 294 24.82 -29.81 -26.20
C ASP A 294 23.30 -29.65 -26.24
N ALA A 295 22.74 -29.02 -25.20
CA ALA A 295 21.32 -28.77 -25.11
C ALA A 295 20.78 -27.97 -26.31
N THR A 296 19.54 -28.25 -26.69
CA THR A 296 18.84 -27.52 -27.76
C THR A 296 17.35 -27.36 -27.42
N VAL A 297 16.66 -26.52 -28.19
CA VAL A 297 15.20 -26.33 -28.12
C VAL A 297 14.51 -26.83 -29.40
N GLU A 298 15.28 -27.33 -30.36
CA GLU A 298 14.81 -27.83 -31.65
C GLU A 298 14.82 -29.36 -31.65
N SER A 299 13.73 -30.00 -32.08
CA SER A 299 13.73 -31.43 -32.38
C SER A 299 12.59 -31.85 -33.30
N ASN A 300 12.91 -32.81 -34.17
CA ASN A 300 11.96 -33.49 -35.05
C ASN A 300 11.69 -34.96 -34.60
N GLU A 301 12.34 -35.45 -33.53
CA GLU A 301 12.30 -36.85 -33.10
C GLU A 301 11.38 -37.08 -31.88
N LYS A 302 10.15 -36.57 -31.94
CA LYS A 302 9.19 -36.58 -30.82
C LYS A 302 8.26 -37.80 -30.79
N GLU A 303 8.59 -38.86 -31.52
CA GLU A 303 7.78 -40.07 -31.55
C GLU A 303 8.10 -40.99 -30.37
N ASN A 304 7.07 -41.67 -29.84
CA ASN A 304 7.19 -42.69 -28.79
C ASN A 304 7.86 -42.21 -27.48
N LEU A 305 7.40 -41.08 -26.94
CA LEU A 305 7.91 -40.53 -25.69
C LEU A 305 7.51 -41.40 -24.47
N THR A 306 8.51 -41.79 -23.69
CA THR A 306 8.33 -42.50 -22.42
C THR A 306 8.52 -41.55 -21.24
N LEU A 307 7.61 -41.60 -20.27
CA LEU A 307 7.61 -40.71 -19.11
C LEU A 307 8.68 -41.11 -18.08
N LEU A 308 9.45 -40.12 -17.61
CA LEU A 308 10.41 -40.26 -16.49
C LEU A 308 9.89 -39.59 -15.22
N ASP A 309 9.36 -38.37 -15.34
CA ASP A 309 8.85 -37.59 -14.21
C ASP A 309 7.75 -36.62 -14.62
N VAL A 310 6.89 -36.28 -13.65
CA VAL A 310 5.97 -35.15 -13.74
C VAL A 310 6.22 -34.23 -12.54
N HIS A 311 6.62 -32.99 -12.83
CA HIS A 311 6.64 -31.91 -11.85
C HIS A 311 5.33 -31.12 -11.92
N ARG A 312 4.78 -30.78 -10.76
CA ARG A 312 3.57 -29.95 -10.62
C ARG A 312 3.92 -28.67 -9.87
N SER A 313 3.46 -27.54 -10.40
CA SER A 313 3.60 -26.25 -9.75
C SER A 313 2.81 -26.19 -8.43
N PRO A 314 3.06 -25.19 -7.57
CA PRO A 314 2.08 -24.77 -6.57
C PRO A 314 0.72 -24.47 -7.22
N PRO A 315 -0.39 -24.59 -6.45
CA PRO A 315 -1.71 -24.26 -6.97
C PRO A 315 -1.81 -22.77 -7.34
N LEU A 316 -2.71 -22.45 -8.28
CA LEU A 316 -2.90 -21.09 -8.80
C LEU A 316 -3.12 -20.07 -7.68
N SER A 317 -3.81 -20.42 -6.60
CA SER A 317 -3.97 -19.55 -5.43
C SER A 317 -2.64 -19.01 -4.87
N GLN A 318 -1.61 -19.85 -4.76
CA GLN A 318 -0.27 -19.44 -4.30
C GLN A 318 0.49 -18.64 -5.36
N LEU A 319 0.34 -19.01 -6.64
CA LEU A 319 0.94 -18.25 -7.74
C LEU A 319 0.36 -16.82 -7.82
N LEU A 320 -0.95 -16.67 -7.59
CA LEU A 320 -1.61 -15.38 -7.59
C LEU A 320 -1.22 -14.50 -6.41
N GLU A 321 -0.95 -15.09 -5.24
CA GLU A 321 -0.40 -14.36 -4.10
C GLU A 321 0.94 -13.71 -4.48
N GLN A 322 1.89 -14.47 -5.03
CA GLN A 322 3.17 -13.92 -5.48
C GLN A 322 2.99 -12.90 -6.61
N PHE A 323 2.11 -13.21 -7.57
CA PHE A 323 1.81 -12.35 -8.71
C PHE A 323 1.31 -10.97 -8.28
N LEU A 324 0.38 -10.88 -7.32
CA LEU A 324 -0.18 -9.61 -6.88
C LEU A 324 0.71 -8.88 -5.85
N ARG A 325 1.33 -9.61 -4.91
CA ARG A 325 2.17 -9.02 -3.84
C ARG A 325 3.51 -8.55 -4.35
N ILE A 326 4.22 -9.38 -5.12
CA ILE A 326 5.53 -9.06 -5.68
C ILE A 326 5.41 -8.33 -7.01
N SER A 327 4.25 -8.43 -7.68
CA SER A 327 3.97 -7.77 -8.97
C SER A 327 4.81 -8.30 -10.13
N ILE A 328 4.98 -9.62 -10.23
CA ILE A 328 5.80 -10.29 -11.24
C ILE A 328 5.11 -10.19 -12.62
N ASN A 329 5.75 -9.53 -13.60
CA ASN A 329 5.12 -9.28 -14.90
C ASN A 329 4.95 -10.55 -15.72
N MET A 330 6.00 -11.37 -15.84
CA MET A 330 5.99 -12.62 -16.60
C MET A 330 4.83 -13.54 -16.24
N TYR A 331 4.41 -13.57 -14.96
CA TYR A 331 3.27 -14.35 -14.50
C TYR A 331 1.97 -13.91 -15.19
N GLY A 332 1.75 -12.61 -15.35
CA GLY A 332 0.54 -12.10 -16.01
C GLY A 332 0.46 -12.56 -17.47
N GLU A 333 1.59 -12.57 -18.16
CA GLU A 333 1.69 -12.98 -19.56
C GLU A 333 1.49 -14.49 -19.72
N VAL A 334 2.12 -15.28 -18.85
CA VAL A 334 1.93 -16.72 -18.77
C VAL A 334 0.47 -17.07 -18.48
N LEU A 335 -0.17 -16.42 -17.50
CA LEU A 335 -1.55 -16.71 -17.11
C LEU A 335 -2.50 -16.50 -18.29
N VAL A 336 -2.38 -15.38 -18.99
CA VAL A 336 -3.23 -15.07 -20.16
C VAL A 336 -3.04 -16.09 -21.28
N LYS A 337 -1.80 -16.51 -21.55
CA LYS A 337 -1.50 -17.53 -22.57
C LYS A 337 -1.96 -18.91 -22.17
N THR A 338 -1.89 -19.23 -20.90
CA THR A 338 -2.42 -20.47 -20.34
C THR A 338 -3.93 -20.55 -20.52
N ILE A 339 -4.65 -19.46 -20.23
CA ILE A 339 -6.09 -19.38 -20.48
C ILE A 339 -6.38 -19.59 -21.97
N ALA A 340 -5.66 -18.92 -22.87
CA ALA A 340 -5.85 -19.10 -24.31
C ALA A 340 -5.59 -20.54 -24.77
N HIS A 341 -4.53 -21.17 -24.25
CA HIS A 341 -4.20 -22.57 -24.55
C HIS A 341 -5.27 -23.55 -24.05
N GLN A 342 -5.74 -23.39 -22.81
CA GLN A 342 -6.70 -24.30 -22.18
C GLN A 342 -8.11 -24.15 -22.75
N THR A 343 -8.51 -22.93 -23.10
CA THR A 343 -9.87 -22.64 -23.57
C THR A 343 -10.01 -22.70 -25.10
N GLY A 344 -8.91 -22.58 -25.85
CA GLY A 344 -8.93 -22.47 -27.31
C GLY A 344 -9.59 -21.19 -27.84
N GLN A 345 -9.92 -20.21 -26.97
CA GLN A 345 -10.66 -19.00 -27.35
C GLN A 345 -9.84 -18.00 -28.18
N SER A 346 -8.51 -18.11 -28.17
CA SER A 346 -7.62 -17.20 -28.87
C SER A 346 -6.32 -17.89 -29.28
N SER A 347 -5.64 -17.33 -30.30
CA SER A 347 -4.23 -17.63 -30.51
C SER A 347 -3.41 -17.16 -29.30
N LEU A 348 -2.26 -17.80 -29.07
CA LEU A 348 -1.34 -17.39 -28.01
C LEU A 348 -0.79 -15.98 -28.21
N PHE A 349 -0.74 -15.49 -29.46
CA PHE A 349 -0.30 -14.14 -29.78
C PHE A 349 -1.36 -13.12 -29.38
N ASP A 350 -2.62 -13.36 -29.76
CA ASP A 350 -3.74 -12.43 -29.47
C ASP A 350 -4.29 -12.57 -28.04
N ALA A 351 -3.74 -13.47 -27.22
CA ALA A 351 -4.32 -13.84 -25.94
C ALA A 351 -4.61 -12.63 -25.03
N PRO A 352 -3.69 -11.67 -24.81
CA PRO A 352 -4.01 -10.47 -24.01
C PRO A 352 -5.08 -9.58 -24.63
N LEU A 353 -5.06 -9.44 -25.95
CA LEU A 353 -6.00 -8.60 -26.72
C LEU A 353 -7.43 -9.16 -26.73
N LYS A 354 -7.60 -10.46 -26.48
CA LYS A 354 -8.91 -11.13 -26.58
C LYS A 354 -9.43 -11.63 -25.24
N ILE A 355 -8.60 -12.33 -24.45
CA ILE A 355 -9.05 -12.98 -23.20
C ILE A 355 -9.50 -11.95 -22.17
N LEU A 356 -8.68 -10.92 -21.90
CA LEU A 356 -9.01 -9.94 -20.86
C LEU A 356 -10.20 -9.05 -21.26
N PRO A 357 -10.28 -8.47 -22.49
CA PRO A 357 -11.48 -7.75 -22.91
C PRO A 357 -12.75 -8.61 -22.92
N SER A 358 -12.67 -9.87 -23.36
CA SER A 358 -13.83 -10.78 -23.35
C SER A 358 -14.29 -11.08 -21.92
N TYR A 359 -13.35 -11.30 -21.00
CA TYR A 359 -13.66 -11.50 -19.58
C TYR A 359 -14.31 -10.26 -18.94
N ILE A 360 -13.79 -9.06 -19.23
CA ILE A 360 -14.38 -7.80 -18.76
C ILE A 360 -15.82 -7.66 -19.28
N ASN A 361 -16.06 -7.96 -20.56
CA ASN A 361 -17.40 -7.90 -21.16
C ASN A 361 -18.38 -8.89 -20.49
N GLN A 362 -17.91 -10.09 -20.18
CA GLN A 362 -18.70 -11.10 -19.47
C GLN A 362 -19.04 -10.67 -18.04
N LEU A 363 -18.09 -10.04 -17.33
CA LEU A 363 -18.31 -9.56 -15.96
C LEU A 363 -19.27 -8.38 -15.87
N LEU A 364 -19.21 -7.46 -16.84
CA LEU A 364 -19.94 -6.19 -16.81
C LEU A 364 -21.15 -6.13 -17.75
N THR A 365 -21.74 -7.29 -18.10
CA THR A 365 -22.89 -7.43 -19.02
C THR A 365 -23.88 -6.26 -18.87
N ASN A 366 -24.12 -5.51 -19.97
CA ASN A 366 -24.97 -4.32 -20.15
C ASN A 366 -24.29 -2.94 -20.19
N ASN A 367 -22.97 -2.85 -20.18
CA ASN A 367 -22.29 -1.57 -20.39
C ASN A 367 -21.55 -1.53 -21.75
N ASN A 368 -21.78 -0.49 -22.56
CA ASN A 368 -21.02 -0.16 -23.78
C ASN A 368 -19.55 0.24 -23.49
N SER A 369 -18.96 -0.28 -22.41
CA SER A 369 -17.72 0.20 -21.80
C SER A 369 -16.44 -0.33 -22.43
N LEU A 370 -16.53 -1.23 -23.41
CA LEU A 370 -15.34 -1.72 -24.11
C LEU A 370 -14.65 -0.62 -24.94
N GLU A 371 -15.36 0.45 -25.31
CA GLU A 371 -14.77 1.60 -26.02
C GLU A 371 -13.64 2.28 -25.22
N ALA A 372 -13.64 2.13 -23.88
CA ALA A 372 -12.62 2.69 -22.99
C ALA A 372 -11.55 1.68 -22.54
N VAL A 373 -11.54 0.46 -23.09
CA VAL A 373 -10.61 -0.61 -22.72
C VAL A 373 -9.72 -0.98 -23.91
N ALA A 374 -8.43 -0.74 -23.79
CA ALA A 374 -7.42 -1.27 -24.70
C ALA A 374 -6.36 -2.00 -23.86
N ILE A 375 -6.30 -3.33 -23.99
CA ILE A 375 -5.35 -4.15 -23.22
C ILE A 375 -4.44 -4.88 -24.19
N THR A 376 -3.14 -4.66 -24.10
CA THR A 376 -2.13 -5.23 -24.99
C THR A 376 -1.29 -6.31 -24.32
N ASP A 377 -1.26 -6.37 -22.99
CA ASP A 377 -0.49 -7.36 -22.21
C ASP A 377 -1.24 -7.81 -20.94
N GLY A 378 -0.77 -8.87 -20.30
CA GLY A 378 -1.37 -9.42 -19.07
C GLY A 378 -0.84 -8.77 -17.79
N SER A 379 0.30 -8.08 -17.84
CA SER A 379 0.98 -7.52 -16.68
C SER A 379 0.71 -6.04 -16.44
N GLY A 380 0.35 -5.28 -17.47
CA GLY A 380 0.25 -3.82 -17.42
C GLY A 380 1.58 -3.09 -17.59
N LEU A 381 2.63 -3.75 -18.09
CA LEU A 381 3.92 -3.11 -18.38
C LEU A 381 3.84 -2.26 -19.64
N SER A 382 3.03 -2.67 -20.63
CA SER A 382 2.79 -1.91 -21.84
C SER A 382 2.17 -0.55 -21.54
N ARG A 383 2.80 0.49 -22.10
CA ARG A 383 2.31 1.88 -22.04
C ARG A 383 1.12 2.13 -22.96
N SER A 384 0.79 1.17 -23.83
CA SER A 384 -0.37 1.24 -24.73
C SER A 384 -1.68 0.80 -24.07
N ASN A 385 -1.60 0.16 -22.89
CA ASN A 385 -2.80 -0.20 -22.13
C ASN A 385 -3.61 1.06 -21.78
N ARG A 386 -4.93 1.00 -21.94
CA ARG A 386 -5.88 2.03 -21.52
C ARG A 386 -7.04 1.37 -20.78
N LEU A 387 -7.30 1.87 -19.58
CA LEU A 387 -8.40 1.44 -18.73
C LEU A 387 -8.87 2.65 -17.92
N SER A 388 -10.18 2.80 -17.75
CA SER A 388 -10.72 3.86 -16.89
C SER A 388 -10.83 3.39 -15.44
N THR A 389 -10.75 4.33 -14.49
CA THR A 389 -10.90 3.99 -13.07
C THR A 389 -12.30 3.50 -12.73
N TYR A 390 -13.32 3.94 -13.48
CA TYR A 390 -14.68 3.45 -13.31
C TYR A 390 -14.78 1.96 -13.61
N ILE A 391 -14.22 1.51 -14.75
CA ILE A 391 -14.26 0.10 -15.14
C ILE A 391 -13.48 -0.76 -14.16
N LEU A 392 -12.29 -0.31 -13.76
CA LEU A 392 -11.51 -1.07 -12.80
C LEU A 392 -12.22 -1.18 -11.44
N ALA A 393 -12.81 -0.10 -10.93
CA ALA A 393 -13.56 -0.12 -9.67
C ALA A 393 -14.83 -0.98 -9.77
N GLN A 394 -15.56 -0.94 -10.89
CA GLN A 394 -16.73 -1.78 -11.15
C GLN A 394 -16.39 -3.26 -11.25
N ILE A 395 -15.27 -3.61 -11.88
CA ILE A 395 -14.75 -4.99 -11.90
C ILE A 395 -14.50 -5.43 -10.45
N LEU A 396 -13.69 -4.68 -9.70
CA LEU A 396 -13.39 -5.02 -8.30
C LEU A 396 -14.67 -5.14 -7.44
N PHE A 397 -15.63 -4.23 -7.59
CA PHE A 397 -16.93 -4.31 -6.94
C PHE A 397 -17.65 -5.63 -7.27
N THR A 398 -17.70 -5.99 -8.55
CA THR A 398 -18.39 -7.19 -9.06
C THR A 398 -17.73 -8.48 -8.58
N LEU A 399 -16.40 -8.48 -8.49
CA LEU A 399 -15.62 -9.65 -8.05
C LEU A 399 -15.93 -10.06 -6.60
N GLN A 400 -16.43 -9.15 -5.76
CA GLN A 400 -16.86 -9.47 -4.39
C GLN A 400 -17.94 -10.57 -4.32
N LYS A 401 -18.65 -10.83 -5.43
CA LYS A 401 -19.70 -11.85 -5.51
C LYS A 401 -19.17 -13.24 -5.92
N GLN A 402 -17.89 -13.34 -6.28
CA GLN A 402 -17.29 -14.60 -6.72
C GLN A 402 -17.02 -15.50 -5.52
N PRO A 403 -17.20 -16.84 -5.63
CA PRO A 403 -17.03 -17.75 -4.50
C PRO A 403 -15.58 -17.81 -3.99
N TRP A 404 -14.60 -17.53 -4.85
CA TRP A 404 -13.17 -17.48 -4.52
C TRP A 404 -12.68 -16.10 -4.05
N PHE A 405 -13.59 -15.12 -3.89
CA PHE A 405 -13.21 -13.74 -3.62
C PHE A 405 -12.45 -13.58 -2.31
N ASP A 406 -13.04 -13.97 -1.18
CA ASP A 406 -12.45 -13.71 0.14
C ASP A 406 -11.21 -14.56 0.36
N ASP A 407 -11.28 -15.86 0.10
CA ASP A 407 -10.23 -16.82 0.46
C ASP A 407 -8.99 -16.79 -0.46
N VAL A 408 -9.14 -16.32 -1.70
CA VAL A 408 -8.05 -16.37 -2.69
C VAL A 408 -7.74 -14.98 -3.25
N PHE A 409 -8.72 -14.33 -3.88
CA PHE A 409 -8.45 -13.08 -4.61
C PHE A 409 -8.12 -11.92 -3.67
N TYR A 410 -8.93 -11.70 -2.63
CA TYR A 410 -8.73 -10.64 -1.66
C TYR A 410 -7.45 -10.84 -0.84
N GLU A 411 -7.19 -12.07 -0.39
CA GLU A 411 -5.97 -12.37 0.39
C GLU A 411 -4.68 -12.25 -0.42
N ALA A 412 -4.74 -12.46 -1.74
CA ALA A 412 -3.60 -12.24 -2.63
C ALA A 412 -3.19 -10.76 -2.74
N PHE A 413 -4.04 -9.79 -2.40
CA PHE A 413 -3.65 -8.38 -2.43
C PHE A 413 -2.59 -8.06 -1.37
N PRO A 414 -1.55 -7.28 -1.71
CA PRO A 414 -0.66 -6.73 -0.70
C PRO A 414 -1.37 -5.66 0.14
N THR A 415 -0.94 -5.51 1.39
CA THR A 415 -1.30 -4.36 2.23
C THR A 415 -0.27 -3.26 2.01
N ILE A 416 -0.66 -2.21 1.30
CA ILE A 416 0.20 -1.05 1.01
C ILE A 416 -0.39 0.13 1.74
N ASN A 417 0.42 0.82 2.54
CA ASN A 417 -0.05 1.95 3.34
C ASN A 417 -1.35 1.58 4.09
N GLY A 418 -1.40 0.44 4.79
CA GLY A 418 -2.58 0.00 5.55
C GLY A 418 -3.85 -0.30 4.73
N ILE A 419 -3.78 -0.35 3.39
CA ILE A 419 -4.92 -0.65 2.50
C ILE A 419 -4.61 -1.92 1.70
N ARG A 420 -5.61 -2.82 1.53
CA ARG A 420 -5.50 -3.95 0.61
C ARG A 420 -5.67 -3.44 -0.82
N MET A 421 -4.55 -3.14 -1.48
CA MET A 421 -4.55 -2.54 -2.81
C MET A 421 -3.40 -3.03 -3.68
N LYS A 422 -3.65 -3.20 -4.97
CA LYS A 422 -2.60 -3.42 -5.97
C LYS A 422 -2.04 -2.08 -6.42
N SER A 423 -0.73 -1.93 -6.34
CA SER A 423 0.00 -0.79 -6.90
C SER A 423 0.41 -1.04 -8.37
N GLY A 424 0.58 0.03 -9.12
CA GLY A 424 1.23 0.05 -10.42
C GLY A 424 2.14 1.27 -10.53
N THR A 425 3.35 1.07 -11.05
CA THR A 425 4.27 2.17 -11.34
C THR A 425 4.89 1.91 -12.71
N LEU A 426 4.86 2.92 -13.58
CA LEU A 426 5.70 3.04 -14.77
C LEU A 426 6.37 4.43 -14.70
N LEU A 427 7.22 4.76 -15.68
CA LEU A 427 7.77 6.11 -15.78
C LEU A 427 6.63 7.15 -15.77
N ASN A 428 6.67 8.07 -14.80
CA ASN A 428 5.70 9.14 -14.60
C ASN A 428 4.24 8.67 -14.49
N THR A 429 4.02 7.43 -14.04
CA THR A 429 2.68 6.83 -13.93
C THR A 429 2.55 6.07 -12.62
N ILE A 430 1.48 6.34 -11.87
CA ILE A 430 1.12 5.62 -10.64
C ILE A 430 -0.35 5.21 -10.72
N ALA A 431 -0.64 3.99 -10.29
CA ALA A 431 -2.00 3.49 -10.17
C ALA A 431 -2.18 2.71 -8.86
N TYR A 432 -3.38 2.80 -8.29
CA TYR A 432 -3.80 2.02 -7.13
C TYR A 432 -5.24 1.56 -7.32
N ALA A 433 -5.51 0.29 -7.07
CA ALA A 433 -6.88 -0.22 -7.05
C ALA A 433 -7.03 -1.26 -5.96
N GLY A 434 -8.14 -1.23 -5.22
CA GLY A 434 -8.31 -2.10 -4.07
C GLY A 434 -9.53 -1.77 -3.21
N TYR A 435 -9.45 -2.22 -1.95
CA TYR A 435 -10.57 -2.20 -1.02
C TYR A 435 -10.15 -1.60 0.32
N ILE A 436 -11.07 -0.84 0.92
CA ILE A 436 -11.03 -0.42 2.32
C ILE A 436 -12.30 -1.02 2.95
N LYS A 437 -12.22 -2.31 3.33
CA LYS A 437 -13.39 -3.10 3.77
C LYS A 437 -14.05 -2.49 5.01
N GLU A 438 -13.25 -1.92 5.91
CA GLU A 438 -13.73 -1.30 7.15
C GLU A 438 -14.72 -0.16 6.90
N ASN A 439 -14.52 0.59 5.82
CA ASN A 439 -15.36 1.72 5.43
C ASN A 439 -16.28 1.40 4.25
N SER A 440 -16.37 0.14 3.84
CA SER A 440 -17.14 -0.30 2.68
C SER A 440 -16.77 0.46 1.40
N PHE A 441 -15.48 0.65 1.13
CA PHE A 441 -15.02 1.26 -0.12
C PHE A 441 -14.31 0.27 -1.03
N VAL A 442 -14.59 0.40 -2.33
CA VAL A 442 -13.77 -0.14 -3.41
C VAL A 442 -13.39 1.01 -4.32
N PHE A 443 -12.12 1.09 -4.72
CA PHE A 443 -11.63 2.25 -5.44
C PHE A 443 -10.61 1.89 -6.52
N SER A 444 -10.45 2.82 -7.46
CA SER A 444 -9.37 2.83 -8.43
C SER A 444 -8.91 4.28 -8.62
N PHE A 445 -7.59 4.49 -8.59
CA PHE A 445 -6.91 5.76 -8.80
C PHE A 445 -5.81 5.56 -9.85
N MET A 446 -5.68 6.50 -10.77
CA MET A 446 -4.62 6.52 -11.77
C MET A 446 -4.13 7.95 -11.98
N ILE A 447 -2.82 8.13 -12.07
CA ILE A 447 -2.17 9.36 -12.53
C ILE A 447 -1.12 9.01 -13.57
N ASN A 448 -1.15 9.70 -14.71
CA ASN A 448 -0.18 9.57 -15.79
C ASN A 448 0.44 10.94 -16.08
N ASN A 449 1.70 10.96 -16.49
CA ASN A 449 2.42 12.17 -16.88
C ASN A 449 2.59 13.21 -15.75
N TYR A 450 2.77 12.76 -14.50
CA TYR A 450 3.25 13.66 -13.45
C TYR A 450 4.74 14.00 -13.68
N TYR A 451 5.21 15.14 -13.19
CA TYR A 451 6.54 15.64 -13.52
C TYR A 451 7.29 16.27 -12.35
N GLY A 452 8.61 16.37 -12.48
CA GLY A 452 9.47 17.06 -11.51
C GLY A 452 9.62 16.36 -10.16
N GLU A 453 9.11 15.13 -10.02
CA GLU A 453 9.21 14.33 -8.80
C GLU A 453 9.56 12.88 -9.07
N THR A 454 10.18 12.25 -8.07
CA THR A 454 10.45 10.82 -8.09
C THR A 454 9.16 10.03 -7.83
N ALA A 455 9.09 8.79 -8.31
CA ALA A 455 7.94 7.93 -8.00
C ALA A 455 7.71 7.72 -6.48
N PRO A 456 8.73 7.52 -5.63
CA PRO A 456 8.56 7.51 -4.18
C PRO A 456 7.85 8.74 -3.61
N ASP A 457 8.19 9.94 -4.05
CA ASP A 457 7.63 11.18 -3.49
C ASP A 457 6.18 11.38 -3.94
N MET A 458 5.90 11.15 -5.22
CA MET A 458 4.53 11.18 -5.73
C MET A 458 3.64 10.12 -5.04
N ARG A 459 4.16 8.91 -4.76
CA ARG A 459 3.43 7.89 -4.00
C ARG A 459 3.03 8.37 -2.61
N LYS A 460 3.93 9.05 -1.88
CA LYS A 460 3.60 9.61 -0.56
C LYS A 460 2.44 10.59 -0.63
N LYS A 461 2.42 11.48 -1.64
CA LYS A 461 1.31 12.42 -1.84
C LYS A 461 -0.02 11.72 -2.11
N VAL A 462 0.00 10.71 -3.00
CA VAL A 462 -1.19 9.89 -3.28
C VAL A 462 -1.65 9.14 -2.03
N TRP A 463 -0.72 8.61 -1.23
CA TRP A 463 -1.02 7.93 0.03
C TRP A 463 -1.64 8.85 1.07
N ASN A 464 -1.10 10.06 1.27
CA ASN A 464 -1.67 11.05 2.17
C ASN A 464 -3.12 11.41 1.77
N MET A 465 -3.40 11.49 0.47
CA MET A 465 -4.76 11.69 -0.03
C MET A 465 -5.65 10.48 0.30
N LEU A 466 -5.21 9.26 -0.02
CA LEU A 466 -5.97 8.03 0.25
C LEU A 466 -6.15 7.74 1.76
N ASP A 467 -5.27 8.25 2.62
CA ASP A 467 -5.37 8.10 4.08
C ASP A 467 -6.65 8.68 4.65
N THR A 468 -7.19 9.73 4.02
CA THR A 468 -8.45 10.34 4.44
C THR A 468 -9.67 9.43 4.23
N LEU A 469 -9.53 8.38 3.41
CA LEU A 469 -10.54 7.33 3.25
C LEU A 469 -10.47 6.25 4.33
N LYS A 470 -9.40 6.22 5.13
CA LYS A 470 -9.26 5.29 6.25
C LYS A 470 -10.02 5.83 7.46
N ILE A 471 -10.31 4.93 8.40
CA ILE A 471 -10.79 5.29 9.74
C ILE A 471 -9.82 6.30 10.36
N THR A 472 -10.35 7.43 10.83
CA THR A 472 -9.67 8.31 11.79
C THR A 472 -9.46 7.51 13.06
N ARG A 473 -8.26 6.97 13.27
CA ARG A 473 -7.92 6.24 14.49
C ARG A 473 -7.84 7.23 15.65
N ILE A 474 -8.92 7.35 16.41
CA ILE A 474 -8.88 7.97 17.74
C ILE A 474 -8.22 6.94 18.68
N LEU A 475 -7.10 7.31 19.33
CA LEU A 475 -6.46 6.60 20.46
C LEU A 475 -5.74 5.27 20.15
N GLY A 476 -5.27 5.01 18.93
CA GLY A 476 -4.38 3.88 18.64
C GLY A 476 -4.99 2.47 18.79
N ARG A 477 -6.26 2.33 19.23
CA ARG A 477 -7.02 1.07 19.29
C ARG A 477 -8.35 1.16 18.55
N LYS A 478 -8.89 -0.02 18.23
CA LYS A 478 -10.23 -0.16 17.62
C LYS A 478 -11.28 0.06 18.71
N LEU A 479 -11.94 1.22 18.74
CA LEU A 479 -13.12 1.42 19.57
C LEU A 479 -14.21 0.43 19.12
N SER A 480 -14.81 -0.30 20.06
CA SER A 480 -15.98 -1.11 19.70
C SER A 480 -17.12 -0.17 19.29
N PRO A 481 -18.03 -0.56 18.37
CA PRO A 481 -19.18 0.26 17.97
C PRO A 481 -20.08 0.70 19.14
N THR A 482 -19.94 0.09 20.31
CA THR A 482 -20.74 0.33 21.51
C THR A 482 -19.99 1.10 22.60
N GLU A 483 -18.69 1.37 22.44
CA GLU A 483 -17.88 2.02 23.47
C GLU A 483 -17.97 3.55 23.33
N GLN A 484 -18.61 4.21 24.30
CA GLN A 484 -18.74 5.67 24.34
C GLN A 484 -17.73 6.27 25.31
N VAL A 485 -16.89 7.18 24.82
CA VAL A 485 -16.04 8.02 25.69
C VAL A 485 -16.89 9.21 26.15
N THR A 486 -17.22 9.25 27.44
CA THR A 486 -17.97 10.36 28.05
C THR A 486 -17.03 11.33 28.74
N GLY A 487 -17.13 12.61 28.39
CA GLY A 487 -16.34 13.70 28.99
C GLY A 487 -17.20 14.72 29.73
N ILE A 488 -16.55 15.57 30.52
CA ILE A 488 -17.16 16.72 31.20
C ILE A 488 -16.60 17.99 30.54
N TYR A 489 -17.40 19.05 30.45
CA TYR A 489 -16.97 20.33 29.90
C TYR A 489 -17.41 21.49 30.80
N ALA A 490 -16.67 22.59 30.75
CA ALA A 490 -17.04 23.85 31.40
C ALA A 490 -18.24 24.49 30.67
N PRO A 491 -19.03 25.38 31.30
CA PRO A 491 -20.14 26.05 30.64
C PRO A 491 -19.67 26.77 29.37
N VAL A 492 -20.50 26.76 28.33
CA VAL A 492 -20.20 27.45 27.08
C VAL A 492 -20.21 28.96 27.30
N ALA A 493 -19.19 29.66 26.78
CA ALA A 493 -19.05 31.10 26.87
C ALA A 493 -18.76 31.73 25.49
N PRO A 494 -19.12 33.02 25.30
CA PRO A 494 -18.67 33.77 24.12
C PRO A 494 -17.15 33.87 24.06
N ILE A 495 -16.61 33.84 22.85
CA ILE A 495 -15.19 34.09 22.62
C ILE A 495 -14.92 35.59 22.76
N THR A 496 -13.97 35.96 23.60
CA THR A 496 -13.59 37.38 23.83
C THR A 496 -12.29 37.79 23.12
N LEU A 497 -11.58 36.84 22.51
CA LEU A 497 -10.37 37.11 21.73
C LEU A 497 -10.71 37.49 20.28
N GLU A 498 -10.15 38.60 19.82
CA GLU A 498 -10.38 39.16 18.48
C GLU A 498 -9.07 39.32 17.70
N GLY A 499 -9.20 39.55 16.39
CA GLY A 499 -8.09 39.92 15.51
C GLY A 499 -6.90 38.96 15.56
N PHE A 500 -5.70 39.52 15.67
CA PHE A 500 -4.43 38.78 15.60
C PHE A 500 -4.24 37.80 16.79
N ALA A 501 -4.79 38.09 17.97
CA ALA A 501 -4.72 37.19 19.11
C ALA A 501 -5.50 35.89 18.84
N ARG A 502 -6.71 36.02 18.27
CA ARG A 502 -7.58 34.91 17.89
C ARG A 502 -6.91 33.96 16.88
N SER A 503 -6.27 34.52 15.85
CA SER A 503 -5.55 33.72 14.85
C SER A 503 -4.33 33.02 15.43
N THR A 504 -3.63 33.66 16.38
CA THR A 504 -2.40 33.10 16.98
C THR A 504 -2.69 31.86 17.83
N VAL A 505 -3.84 31.81 18.48
CA VAL A 505 -4.28 30.64 19.27
C VAL A 505 -5.19 29.68 18.51
N ASN A 506 -5.25 29.81 17.17
CA ASN A 506 -5.95 28.92 16.24
C ASN A 506 -7.45 28.73 16.55
N ILE A 507 -8.12 29.80 16.96
CA ILE A 507 -9.58 29.85 17.10
C ILE A 507 -10.19 30.02 15.69
N PRO A 508 -11.13 29.15 15.25
CA PRO A 508 -11.75 29.27 13.92
C PRO A 508 -12.47 30.61 13.74
N ASP A 509 -12.39 31.24 12.56
CA ASP A 509 -12.97 32.58 12.32
C ASP A 509 -14.49 32.64 12.51
N ASP A 510 -15.19 31.54 12.25
CA ASP A 510 -16.65 31.41 12.37
C ASP A 510 -17.13 30.99 13.76
N ALA A 511 -16.22 30.77 14.71
CA ALA A 511 -16.57 30.45 16.10
C ALA A 511 -17.09 31.68 16.86
N THR A 512 -18.25 31.55 17.48
CA THR A 512 -18.81 32.62 18.35
C THR A 512 -18.67 32.26 19.83
N HIS A 513 -18.63 30.97 20.14
CA HIS A 513 -18.60 30.45 21.50
C HIS A 513 -17.57 29.33 21.64
N PHE A 514 -17.16 29.07 22.89
CA PHE A 514 -16.27 27.97 23.21
C PHE A 514 -16.58 27.37 24.58
N CYS A 515 -16.04 26.19 24.85
CA CYS A 515 -15.92 25.66 26.20
C CYS A 515 -14.61 24.89 26.39
N TRP A 516 -14.19 24.75 27.63
CA TRP A 516 -13.12 23.83 28.02
C TRP A 516 -13.66 22.41 28.16
N LEU A 517 -12.99 21.44 27.54
CA LEU A 517 -13.21 20.01 27.69
C LEU A 517 -12.22 19.47 28.72
N TYR A 518 -12.73 18.90 29.80
CA TYR A 518 -11.90 18.21 30.78
C TYR A 518 -11.46 16.84 30.24
N PRO A 519 -10.27 16.35 30.65
CA PRO A 519 -9.85 14.98 30.43
C PRO A 519 -10.98 13.97 30.77
N PRO A 520 -11.42 13.13 29.83
CA PRO A 520 -12.43 12.12 30.09
C PRO A 520 -11.88 11.04 31.01
N LYS A 521 -12.72 10.51 31.91
CA LYS A 521 -12.37 9.34 32.71
C LYS A 521 -12.45 8.09 31.82
N LEU A 522 -11.29 7.48 31.55
CA LEU A 522 -11.22 6.23 30.80
C LEU A 522 -11.49 5.05 31.75
N THR A 523 -12.31 4.09 31.32
CA THR A 523 -12.78 2.96 32.15
C THR A 523 -11.77 1.82 32.27
N SER A 524 -10.59 1.94 31.66
CA SER A 524 -9.52 0.92 31.70
C SER A 524 -8.17 1.56 32.08
N ASN A 525 -7.45 0.91 33.00
CA ASN A 525 -6.08 1.27 33.45
C ASN A 525 -5.00 0.97 32.38
N ASP A 526 -5.26 1.24 31.10
CA ASP A 526 -4.27 1.00 30.05
C ASP A 526 -3.34 2.21 29.91
N ASP A 527 -2.11 2.06 30.41
CA ASP A 527 -0.99 3.00 30.26
C ASP A 527 -0.69 3.36 28.79
N ASP A 528 -1.19 2.57 27.84
CA ASP A 528 -0.94 2.68 26.40
C ASP A 528 -1.66 3.88 25.73
N VAL A 529 -2.71 4.41 26.36
CA VAL A 529 -3.36 5.65 25.90
C VAL A 529 -2.45 6.87 26.11
N THR A 530 -1.51 6.77 27.06
CA THR A 530 -0.65 7.89 27.45
C THR A 530 0.74 7.89 26.79
N SER A 531 1.08 6.88 26.00
CA SER A 531 2.41 6.72 25.42
C SER A 531 2.63 7.51 24.11
N ASN A 532 1.57 7.80 23.35
CA ASN A 532 1.64 8.54 22.08
C ASN A 532 1.30 10.03 22.22
N ASN A 533 1.89 10.89 21.38
CA ASN A 533 1.70 12.35 21.36
C ASN A 533 0.69 12.85 20.30
N SER A 534 -0.36 12.08 19.99
CA SER A 534 -1.41 12.55 19.07
C SER A 534 -2.33 13.58 19.72
N ASP A 535 -3.07 14.35 18.92
CA ASP A 535 -4.02 15.34 19.40
C ASP A 535 -5.12 14.72 20.28
N GLU A 536 -5.60 13.52 19.95
CA GLU A 536 -6.61 12.81 20.74
C GLU A 536 -6.07 12.31 22.08
N SER A 537 -4.81 11.84 22.07
CA SER A 537 -4.10 11.46 23.29
C SER A 537 -3.89 12.68 24.20
N ASN A 538 -3.50 13.82 23.62
CA ASN A 538 -3.35 15.08 24.34
C ASN A 538 -4.69 15.59 24.89
N LEU A 539 -5.78 15.48 24.13
CA LEU A 539 -7.13 15.77 24.62
C LEU A 539 -7.50 14.89 25.81
N CYS A 540 -7.12 13.60 25.78
CA CYS A 540 -7.41 12.67 26.87
C CYS A 540 -6.52 12.88 28.10
N LYS A 541 -5.27 13.32 27.93
CA LYS A 541 -4.31 13.56 29.00
C LYS A 541 -4.49 14.91 29.67
N ILE A 542 -4.78 15.95 28.89
CA ILE A 542 -4.66 17.36 29.29
C ILE A 542 -6.02 18.06 29.22
N GLY A 543 -6.83 17.73 28.23
CA GLY A 543 -8.04 18.47 27.88
C GLY A 543 -7.81 19.40 26.68
N GLY A 544 -8.83 20.19 26.37
CA GLY A 544 -8.81 21.02 25.17
C GLY A 544 -10.00 21.98 25.07
N PHE A 545 -10.05 22.75 23.99
CA PHE A 545 -11.13 23.70 23.73
C PHE A 545 -12.03 23.22 22.61
N ALA A 546 -13.34 23.23 22.83
CA ALA A 546 -14.35 23.05 21.80
C ALA A 546 -14.91 24.40 21.36
N TYR A 547 -15.05 24.61 20.06
CA TYR A 547 -15.51 25.85 19.45
C TYR A 547 -16.83 25.64 18.74
N PHE A 548 -17.74 26.59 18.88
CA PHE A 548 -19.11 26.49 18.40
C PHE A 548 -19.53 27.73 17.62
N ASN A 549 -20.46 27.53 16.68
CA ASN A 549 -21.25 28.58 16.08
C ASN A 549 -22.70 28.46 16.58
N THR A 550 -23.41 29.59 16.63
CA THR A 550 -24.84 29.65 16.94
C THR A 550 -25.62 29.75 15.63
N THR A 551 -26.60 28.87 15.42
CA THR A 551 -27.55 29.06 14.32
C THR A 551 -28.63 30.04 14.78
N ASP A 552 -28.88 31.11 14.02
CA ASP A 552 -29.88 32.16 14.34
C ASP A 552 -29.70 32.85 15.72
N ASN A 553 -28.45 32.99 16.18
CA ASN A 553 -28.10 33.53 17.52
C ASN A 553 -28.76 32.77 18.70
N ASN A 554 -29.17 31.52 18.50
CA ASN A 554 -29.76 30.71 19.56
C ASN A 554 -28.71 29.83 20.23
N ILE A 555 -28.41 30.11 21.51
CA ILE A 555 -27.43 29.36 22.32
C ILE A 555 -27.88 27.93 22.66
N ASP A 556 -29.17 27.61 22.53
CA ASP A 556 -29.66 26.23 22.67
C ASP A 556 -29.41 25.40 21.38
N LYS A 557 -28.92 26.04 20.31
CA LYS A 557 -28.59 25.43 19.01
C LYS A 557 -27.14 25.69 18.61
N LEU A 558 -26.22 25.20 19.45
CA LEU A 558 -24.78 25.23 19.17
C LEU A 558 -24.41 24.16 18.15
N ARG A 559 -23.67 24.56 17.12
CA ARG A 559 -23.01 23.65 16.18
C ARG A 559 -21.54 23.61 16.50
N LEU A 560 -21.01 22.41 16.80
CA LEU A 560 -19.57 22.20 16.99
C LEU A 560 -18.84 22.46 15.66
N ILE A 561 -17.80 23.29 15.71
CA ILE A 561 -16.94 23.64 14.57
C ILE A 561 -15.62 22.89 14.65
N ARG A 562 -14.99 22.91 15.83
CA ARG A 562 -13.63 22.39 16.03
C ARG A 562 -13.40 22.00 17.48
N VAL A 563 -12.53 21.03 17.70
CA VAL A 563 -11.93 20.72 19.00
C VAL A 563 -10.42 20.81 18.87
N ASN A 564 -9.76 21.58 19.75
CA ASN A 564 -8.31 21.69 19.82
C ASN A 564 -7.82 21.07 21.13
N SER A 565 -6.87 20.13 21.07
CA SER A 565 -6.12 19.66 22.24
C SER A 565 -4.98 20.61 22.60
N LEU A 566 -4.57 20.64 23.87
CA LEU A 566 -3.34 21.33 24.28
C LEU A 566 -2.10 20.48 23.97
N ILE A 567 -1.04 21.09 23.43
CA ILE A 567 0.24 20.43 23.11
C ILE A 567 1.35 21.09 23.94
N VAL A 568 2.28 20.29 24.47
CA VAL A 568 3.46 20.77 25.21
C VAL A 568 4.73 20.12 24.64
N PRO A 569 5.79 20.88 24.29
CA PRO A 569 5.90 22.35 24.31
C PRO A 569 5.29 22.98 23.06
N ALA A 570 4.70 24.17 23.20
CA ALA A 570 4.17 24.96 22.09
C ALA A 570 5.06 26.19 21.85
N ASN A 571 5.45 26.43 20.59
CA ASN A 571 6.25 27.61 20.22
C ASN A 571 5.41 28.90 20.19
N ASN A 572 4.09 28.79 20.09
CA ASN A 572 3.08 29.87 20.12
C ASN A 572 1.81 29.34 20.79
N GLY A 573 1.16 30.10 21.66
CA GLY A 573 -0.06 29.66 22.36
C GLY A 573 -0.60 30.67 23.35
N LEU A 574 -1.68 30.31 24.07
CA LEU A 574 -2.23 31.13 25.15
C LEU A 574 -1.18 31.30 26.25
N THR A 575 -0.89 32.55 26.59
CA THR A 575 -0.08 32.90 27.75
C THR A 575 -0.97 33.13 28.97
N PHE A 576 -0.45 32.79 30.15
CA PHE A 576 -1.17 32.94 31.40
C PHE A 576 -0.38 33.80 32.38
N GLU A 577 -1.07 34.67 33.12
CA GLU A 577 -0.56 35.45 34.24
C GLU A 577 -0.90 34.77 35.57
N GLY A 578 -0.01 34.91 36.56
CA GLY A 578 -0.14 34.30 37.88
C GLY A 578 1.17 33.64 38.34
N PRO A 579 1.12 32.72 39.33
CA PRO A 579 -0.06 32.32 40.08
C PRO A 579 -0.60 33.45 40.97
N TYR A 580 -1.92 33.66 40.95
CA TYR A 580 -2.61 34.55 41.88
C TYR A 580 -3.30 33.75 42.99
N PRO A 581 -3.36 34.23 44.23
CA PRO A 581 -4.07 33.54 45.31
C PRO A 581 -5.56 33.32 44.99
N TRP A 582 -6.04 32.09 45.14
CA TRP A 582 -7.46 31.78 44.99
C TRP A 582 -8.24 32.13 46.26
N LYS A 583 -9.42 32.74 46.09
CA LYS A 583 -10.28 33.10 47.23
C LYS A 583 -11.23 31.95 47.54
N LYS A 584 -11.03 31.31 48.70
CA LYS A 584 -11.80 30.14 49.15
C LYS A 584 -13.32 30.29 49.12
N GLU A 585 -13.84 31.51 49.30
CA GLU A 585 -15.27 31.81 49.34
C GLU A 585 -16.02 31.51 48.03
N PHE A 586 -15.31 31.23 46.93
CA PHE A 586 -15.89 30.85 45.65
C PHE A 586 -15.72 29.36 45.32
N THR A 587 -14.99 28.60 46.14
CA THR A 587 -14.71 27.17 45.90
C THR A 587 -15.99 26.35 45.94
N ASP A 588 -16.78 26.48 47.00
CA ASP A 588 -17.99 25.65 47.22
C ASP A 588 -19.02 25.81 46.10
N ARG A 589 -19.15 27.01 45.54
CA ARG A 589 -20.04 27.27 44.40
C ARG A 589 -19.60 26.53 43.14
N LEU A 590 -18.32 26.57 42.80
CA LEU A 590 -17.80 25.83 41.64
C LEU A 590 -17.85 24.33 41.88
N TRP A 591 -17.62 23.90 43.13
CA TRP A 591 -17.70 22.52 43.55
C TRP A 591 -19.11 21.94 43.38
N THR A 592 -20.13 22.63 43.89
CA THR A 592 -21.55 22.23 43.76
C THR A 592 -22.04 22.25 42.31
N GLN A 593 -21.42 23.04 41.44
CA GLN A 593 -21.67 23.04 39.99
C GLN A 593 -20.90 21.93 39.23
N ASN A 594 -20.17 21.06 39.94
CA ASN A 594 -19.32 20.01 39.36
C ASN A 594 -18.27 20.57 38.38
N ARG A 595 -17.80 21.80 38.62
CA ARG A 595 -16.79 22.47 37.77
C ARG A 595 -15.38 22.00 38.05
N PHE A 596 -15.07 21.60 39.28
CA PHE A 596 -13.76 21.07 39.63
C PHE A 596 -13.62 19.60 39.19
N GLN A 597 -12.57 19.31 38.46
CA GLN A 597 -12.20 17.97 38.00
C GLN A 597 -10.79 17.62 38.46
N SER A 598 -10.49 16.33 38.58
CA SER A 598 -9.16 15.87 39.01
C SER A 598 -8.08 16.27 38.02
N VAL A 599 -6.94 16.72 38.52
CA VAL A 599 -5.75 16.97 37.72
C VAL A 599 -5.20 15.64 37.22
N THR A 600 -4.93 15.54 35.91
CA THR A 600 -4.38 14.35 35.25
C THR A 600 -2.92 14.47 34.88
N LEU A 601 -2.37 15.70 34.87
CA LEU A 601 -0.99 15.98 34.50
C LEU A 601 0.00 15.61 35.63
N PRO A 602 0.97 14.70 35.39
CA PRO A 602 1.93 14.29 36.42
C PRO A 602 2.72 15.46 37.02
N CYS A 603 3.18 16.40 36.20
CA CYS A 603 3.95 17.56 36.68
C CYS A 603 3.18 18.47 37.64
N LEU A 604 1.85 18.57 37.50
CA LEU A 604 1.01 19.34 38.42
C LEU A 604 0.66 18.54 39.68
N LEU A 605 0.44 17.23 39.54
CA LEU A 605 0.24 16.32 40.68
C LEU A 605 1.46 16.29 41.60
N GLU A 606 2.67 16.24 41.02
CA GLU A 606 3.96 16.31 41.73
C GLU A 606 4.14 17.62 42.50
N LYS A 607 3.60 18.72 41.98
CA LYS A 607 3.59 20.02 42.66
C LYS A 607 2.50 20.13 43.74
N GLY A 608 1.65 19.12 43.88
CA GLY A 608 0.61 19.05 44.92
C GLY A 608 -0.77 19.49 44.47
N ALA A 609 -0.97 19.89 43.21
CA ALA A 609 -2.31 20.19 42.72
C ALA A 609 -3.15 18.90 42.67
N ARG A 610 -4.45 19.00 42.94
CA ARG A 610 -5.38 17.86 43.01
C ARG A 610 -6.60 18.06 42.13
N TYR A 611 -7.16 19.26 42.14
CA TYR A 611 -8.32 19.60 41.34
C TYR A 611 -8.08 20.86 40.54
N PHE A 612 -8.72 20.96 39.38
CA PHE A 612 -8.72 22.15 38.59
C PHE A 612 -10.09 22.45 37.98
N ALA A 613 -10.35 23.73 37.72
CA ALA A 613 -11.54 24.21 37.03
C ALA A 613 -11.16 25.31 36.04
N PHE A 614 -11.84 25.32 34.90
CA PHE A 614 -11.80 26.47 33.99
C PHE A 614 -12.86 27.48 34.39
N ILE A 615 -12.50 28.76 34.47
CA ILE A 615 -13.38 29.92 34.70
C ILE A 615 -13.57 30.63 33.37
N ASN A 616 -14.81 30.96 33.02
CA ASN A 616 -15.13 31.59 31.76
C ASN A 616 -14.72 33.07 31.73
N PRO A 617 -14.53 33.65 30.52
CA PRO A 617 -14.31 35.07 30.35
C PRO A 617 -15.41 35.88 31.04
N TYR A 618 -15.02 36.88 31.84
CA TYR A 618 -15.93 37.74 32.59
C TYR A 618 -16.93 37.01 33.50
N GLU A 619 -16.64 35.76 33.88
CA GLU A 619 -17.50 35.00 34.80
C GLU A 619 -17.50 35.67 36.18
N SER A 620 -18.66 36.16 36.60
CA SER A 620 -18.86 36.75 37.92
C SER A 620 -19.14 35.65 38.95
N LEU A 621 -18.16 35.39 39.80
CA LEU A 621 -18.28 34.48 40.92
C LEU A 621 -18.82 35.25 42.12
N SER A 622 -19.97 34.83 42.64
CA SER A 622 -20.49 35.32 43.92
C SER A 622 -20.34 34.25 45.00
N SER A 623 -20.03 34.68 46.22
CA SER A 623 -20.01 33.83 47.41
C SER A 623 -21.39 33.22 47.67
N GLU A 624 -21.46 32.13 48.44
CA GLU A 624 -22.71 31.42 48.73
C GLU A 624 -23.79 32.33 49.33
N ASN A 625 -23.38 33.31 50.14
CA ASN A 625 -24.29 34.28 50.78
C ASN A 625 -24.61 35.49 49.88
N GLY A 626 -24.06 35.55 48.67
CA GLY A 626 -24.27 36.64 47.70
C GLY A 626 -23.67 38.00 48.09
N GLN A 627 -22.85 38.06 49.15
CA GLN A 627 -22.34 39.31 49.72
C GLN A 627 -21.08 39.85 49.02
N SER A 628 -20.34 38.99 48.32
CA SER A 628 -19.15 39.34 47.56
C SER A 628 -19.25 38.81 46.13
N SER A 629 -18.72 39.59 45.18
CA SER A 629 -18.66 39.26 43.76
C SER A 629 -17.25 39.51 43.23
N TRP A 630 -16.76 38.63 42.37
CA TRP A 630 -15.42 38.72 41.81
C TRP A 630 -15.40 38.19 40.38
N ILE A 631 -14.74 38.94 39.49
CA ILE A 631 -14.44 38.52 38.12
C ILE A 631 -12.94 38.23 38.06
N PRO A 632 -12.52 36.95 38.00
CA PRO A 632 -11.10 36.59 38.07
C PRO A 632 -10.32 36.89 36.78
N SER A 633 -11.00 36.93 35.63
CA SER A 633 -10.34 37.08 34.31
C SER A 633 -11.27 37.64 33.23
N SER A 634 -10.68 38.41 32.30
CA SER A 634 -11.27 38.94 31.05
C SER A 634 -11.34 37.91 29.92
N HIS A 635 -10.48 36.89 29.92
CA HIS A 635 -10.33 35.91 28.84
C HIS A 635 -10.44 34.45 29.31
N GLY A 636 -10.62 34.24 30.61
CA GLY A 636 -10.77 32.93 31.24
C GLY A 636 -9.55 32.55 32.07
N ALA A 637 -9.72 31.61 32.99
CA ALA A 637 -8.65 31.24 33.92
C ALA A 637 -8.71 29.76 34.31
N PHE A 638 -7.55 29.18 34.62
CA PHE A 638 -7.48 27.87 35.28
C PHE A 638 -7.22 28.06 36.78
N VAL A 639 -8.09 27.48 37.59
CA VAL A 639 -7.97 27.45 39.06
C VAL A 639 -7.48 26.08 39.47
N TYR A 640 -6.58 26.02 40.45
CA TYR A 640 -6.02 24.79 41.01
C TYR A 640 -6.18 24.75 42.53
N LEU A 641 -6.65 23.62 43.04
CA LEU A 641 -6.76 23.32 44.47
C LEU A 641 -5.76 22.25 44.88
N PHE A 642 -5.16 22.40 46.05
CA PHE A 642 -4.06 21.54 46.51
C PHE A 642 -4.47 20.51 47.58
N ASN A 643 -5.65 20.65 48.18
CA ASN A 643 -6.18 19.68 49.13
C ASN A 643 -7.14 18.68 48.49
N GLU A 644 -7.06 17.42 48.92
CA GLU A 644 -7.92 16.34 48.42
C GLU A 644 -9.36 16.41 48.91
N ASP A 645 -9.57 16.99 50.10
CA ASP A 645 -10.88 17.21 50.73
C ASP A 645 -11.50 18.57 50.36
N HIS A 646 -10.86 19.32 49.46
CA HIS A 646 -11.25 20.66 48.98
C HIS A 646 -11.28 21.74 50.06
N SER A 647 -10.74 21.45 51.25
CA SER A 647 -10.55 22.47 52.27
C SER A 647 -9.53 23.52 51.77
N PRO A 648 -9.64 24.79 52.20
CA PRO A 648 -8.75 25.85 51.73
C PRO A 648 -7.27 25.54 51.97
N HIS A 649 -6.43 25.68 50.95
CA HIS A 649 -4.99 25.54 51.04
C HIS A 649 -4.28 26.86 50.72
N VAL A 650 -3.12 27.10 51.35
CA VAL A 650 -2.33 28.33 51.13
C VAL A 650 -1.78 28.46 49.69
N PHE A 651 -1.69 27.34 48.97
CA PHE A 651 -1.25 27.28 47.57
C PHE A 651 -2.40 27.29 46.56
N ASP A 652 -3.66 27.29 47.00
CA ASP A 652 -4.79 27.40 46.07
C ASP A 652 -4.61 28.67 45.24
N CYS A 653 -4.58 28.50 43.93
CA CYS A 653 -4.18 29.56 43.01
C CYS A 653 -4.95 29.50 41.70
N TYR A 654 -4.87 30.58 40.93
CA TYR A 654 -5.37 30.60 39.57
C TYR A 654 -4.40 31.30 38.63
N PHE A 655 -4.50 30.91 37.36
CA PHE A 655 -3.75 31.44 36.23
C PHE A 655 -4.75 32.03 35.24
N SER A 656 -4.72 33.35 35.06
CA SER A 656 -5.59 34.06 34.11
C SER A 656 -4.94 34.05 32.74
N VAL A 657 -5.71 33.88 31.66
CA VAL A 657 -5.22 34.20 30.32
C VAL A 657 -4.79 35.67 30.31
N ALA A 658 -3.58 35.94 29.82
CA ALA A 658 -2.99 37.27 29.82
C ALA A 658 -3.70 38.21 28.84
N ASP A 659 -3.94 39.47 29.21
CA ASP A 659 -4.57 40.45 28.31
C ASP A 659 -3.73 40.74 27.05
N ASN A 660 -2.41 40.51 27.11
CA ASN A 660 -1.51 40.71 25.97
C ASN A 660 -1.34 39.48 25.06
N CYS A 661 -1.83 38.28 25.44
CA CYS A 661 -1.91 37.00 24.69
C CYS A 661 -0.70 36.57 23.80
N LEU A 662 0.39 37.33 23.76
CA LEU A 662 1.52 37.22 22.85
C LEU A 662 2.76 37.55 23.68
N GLY A 663 3.59 36.54 23.94
CA GLY A 663 4.79 36.70 24.74
C GLY A 663 5.78 37.69 24.12
N VAL A 664 6.09 38.76 24.86
CA VAL A 664 7.51 39.06 25.08
C VAL A 664 7.93 38.11 26.20
N SER A 665 8.85 37.20 25.92
CA SER A 665 9.45 36.30 26.91
C SER A 665 9.81 37.08 28.19
N PRO A 666 9.21 36.78 29.35
CA PRO A 666 9.89 36.95 30.60
C PRO A 666 10.89 35.80 30.69
N SER A 667 12.15 36.16 30.88
CA SER A 667 13.25 35.29 31.29
C SER A 667 12.80 34.04 32.05
N ASP A 668 13.42 32.92 31.70
CA ASP A 668 13.45 31.67 32.45
C ASP A 668 13.25 31.87 33.97
N GLU A 669 12.41 31.02 34.56
CA GLU A 669 11.98 30.93 35.97
C GLU A 669 10.66 31.63 36.34
N LYS A 670 9.56 30.85 36.28
CA LYS A 670 8.61 30.70 37.39
C LYS A 670 7.73 29.46 37.26
#